data_AF-A0A1Y4CTD4-F1
#
_entry.id   AF-A0A1Y4CTD4-F1
#
_cell.length_a   1.000
_cell.length_b   1.000
_cell.length_c   1.000
_cell.angle_alpha   90.00
_cell.angle_beta   90.00
_cell.angle_gamma   90.00
#
_symmetry.space_group_name_H-M   'P 1'
#
loop_
_entity.id
_entity.type
_entity.pdbx_description
1 polymer ?
#
loop_
_entity_poly.entity_id
_entity_poly.type
_entity_poly.pdbx_seq_one_letter_code
_entity_poly.pdbx_strand_id
1 'polypeptide(L)'
;MKYTYITLCLSLLLLSLAGCKQDEMQSLRQSDTRLTSVKATTSAAVKSRTQLSGNAVIWEQSDAIGIFSNTTAEAVRYDLTEIQGDEARFESETSVSGEEFYAFYPYSAQSAVDGTKISYRLTDGQDYRAGSFDTGDCPMVAKSTNSDFRFLQTCGIIRLRLTGTMAVSAIRLQGNNGEALAGDGTIDVASDAPVFTIDGNGDKQTTIQLRTSANVQLSELSVTEFYFVVAPQTLTQGITVDITGTINGKEQTIRKQTQKSITVTRSVISSFAAVDTDAELEPEGPTDRDILIALYDATNGDNWTNNTNWCTDAPLSEWYGVTLDYSQERVQYIHLYYNNLVGSIPEEIGNLTELYTLDLSGNTLTGEVPETLSRLTKLQTVDFSYNMLGGDVPEAVTATDWWQINGYRCIEQNEPGGFTFETINLRIPDFTATDNRGNTIRTIDIVSSHKVTLYYIWATWCGYSKAFHPVMSELYQRYKNHSLEIIGVCDDGMDNPTEANNYIESNNMEWSTLMENPEGGIPYTGFPTVIAFDETGKMIFHGSFTSRDELPEFLKGILGEGEAPYESTDYSADGKVHTLQTATEGNGINVVLMGDGFSDRQIADGTYEDLMRQGMESFFMFEPFVSFRNYFNLYYVDVVSKNEGLMEGHETALSCYLGEGTHIGGDNDKCMTYAARCDNFTSEEMNEMLIIVLVNSTEHHGTAHISGSSAYLGDYGRGSAVTYSTLETPQKVRIGTVIHEAAGHGFAKLADEYVYDTPEYARIPDTEITRVSGWQKDFGWYTNIDFTNNPSTVLWNKFISDNRYQNENIGVFEGGYCYRTGVWRPTEESVMRTSYNYPYDFNAPSRAAIYNRIHKLAYGESWTFDYEEFVNWDLSRSRTVSRAVVAPVSTQIEQTAPPVTYNRRWENGRFVYE
;
A
#
# COMPACT_ATOMS: atom_id res chain seq x y z
N MET A 1 15.25 -3.57 -60.22
CA MET A 1 14.46 -3.96 -61.41
C MET A 1 13.21 -4.69 -60.89
N LYS A 2 12.03 -4.08 -61.06
CA LYS A 2 10.69 -4.71 -61.18
C LYS A 2 10.08 -5.57 -60.04
N TYR A 3 8.89 -5.11 -59.60
CA TYR A 3 7.72 -5.80 -59.04
C TYR A 3 7.67 -6.25 -57.56
N THR A 4 7.15 -5.34 -56.72
CA THR A 4 5.86 -5.42 -55.99
C THR A 4 5.16 -6.79 -55.85
N TYR A 5 4.82 -7.21 -54.62
CA TYR A 5 3.46 -7.11 -53.99
C TYR A 5 3.21 -8.17 -52.88
N ILE A 6 2.70 -7.69 -51.74
CA ILE A 6 1.79 -8.35 -50.77
C ILE A 6 2.39 -9.36 -49.79
N THR A 7 3.12 -8.84 -48.77
CA THR A 7 2.94 -9.25 -47.35
C THR A 7 3.56 -8.24 -46.36
N LEU A 8 3.46 -6.93 -46.63
CA LEU A 8 4.02 -5.88 -45.75
C LEU A 8 3.08 -4.67 -45.62
N CYS A 9 1.80 -4.93 -45.30
CA CYS A 9 0.79 -3.89 -45.06
C CYS A 9 0.08 -3.99 -43.69
N LEU A 10 0.60 -4.71 -42.69
CA LEU A 10 -0.12 -4.83 -41.41
C LEU A 10 0.70 -4.83 -40.12
N SER A 11 1.98 -4.44 -40.16
CA SER A 11 2.82 -4.35 -38.95
C SER A 11 3.72 -3.12 -38.87
N LEU A 12 3.59 -2.19 -39.83
CA LEU A 12 4.26 -0.88 -39.83
C LEU A 12 3.32 0.27 -39.41
N LEU A 13 2.25 -0.07 -38.67
CA LEU A 13 1.28 0.89 -38.12
C LEU A 13 1.44 1.14 -36.60
N LEU A 14 2.43 0.55 -35.95
CA LEU A 14 2.65 0.74 -34.52
C LEU A 14 4.16 0.89 -34.27
N LEU A 15 4.54 2.02 -33.67
CA LEU A 15 5.85 2.29 -33.05
C LEU A 15 6.96 2.93 -33.91
N SER A 16 6.62 3.97 -34.67
CA SER A 16 7.58 5.06 -34.91
C SER A 16 6.86 6.41 -34.98
N LEU A 17 6.75 7.07 -33.83
CA LEU A 17 6.68 8.53 -33.65
C LEU A 17 6.49 8.84 -32.16
N ALA A 18 7.56 8.68 -31.38
CA ALA A 18 7.77 9.41 -30.13
C ALA A 18 9.12 10.10 -30.27
N GLY A 19 9.13 11.43 -30.28
CA GLY A 19 10.38 12.19 -30.31
C GLY A 19 10.32 13.50 -31.09
N CYS A 20 9.40 14.40 -30.76
CA CYS A 20 9.69 15.84 -30.71
C CYS A 20 8.50 16.63 -30.13
N LYS A 21 8.77 17.27 -28.98
CA LYS A 21 8.09 18.44 -28.39
C LYS A 21 6.60 18.31 -28.09
N GLN A 22 6.28 18.10 -26.81
CA GLN A 22 4.94 18.28 -26.25
C GLN A 22 4.91 19.43 -25.23
N ASP A 23 5.57 20.54 -25.54
CA ASP A 23 5.35 21.84 -24.87
C ASP A 23 4.91 22.95 -25.85
N GLU A 24 4.68 22.61 -27.12
CA GLU A 24 4.11 23.52 -28.12
C GLU A 24 3.19 22.76 -29.10
N MET A 25 2.25 21.93 -28.60
CA MET A 25 1.17 21.38 -29.45
C MET A 25 -0.07 20.85 -28.70
N GLN A 26 -0.50 21.54 -27.64
CA GLN A 26 -1.91 21.54 -27.19
C GLN A 26 -2.55 22.93 -27.34
N SER A 27 -2.33 23.54 -28.51
CA SER A 27 -3.37 24.38 -29.10
C SER A 27 -3.81 23.65 -30.36
N LEU A 28 -5.12 23.37 -30.47
CA LEU A 28 -5.82 22.65 -31.56
C LEU A 28 -6.19 21.19 -31.25
N ARG A 29 -7.04 21.01 -30.23
CA ARG A 29 -8.46 20.62 -30.39
C ARG A 29 -9.19 20.79 -29.05
N GLN A 30 -9.31 22.03 -28.58
CA GLN A 30 -10.39 22.37 -27.65
C GLN A 30 -11.67 22.34 -28.47
N SER A 31 -12.47 21.29 -28.33
CA SER A 31 -13.88 21.38 -28.67
C SER A 31 -14.49 22.28 -27.60
N ASP A 32 -14.73 23.56 -27.92
CA ASP A 32 -15.71 24.36 -27.19
C ASP A 32 -17.02 23.56 -27.20
N THR A 33 -17.32 22.85 -26.12
CA THR A 33 -18.59 22.16 -25.99
C THR A 33 -19.65 23.25 -25.91
N ARG A 34 -20.52 23.29 -26.91
CA ARG A 34 -21.61 24.27 -26.99
C ARG A 34 -22.92 23.58 -26.65
N LEU A 35 -23.55 24.03 -25.58
CA LEU A 35 -24.82 23.47 -25.13
C LEU A 35 -25.96 24.30 -25.70
N THR A 36 -26.79 23.71 -26.57
CA THR A 36 -28.09 24.29 -27.00
C THR A 36 -29.27 23.41 -26.57
N SER A 37 -29.00 22.15 -26.25
CA SER A 37 -29.94 21.17 -25.75
C SER A 37 -29.23 20.40 -24.64
N VAL A 38 -29.83 20.37 -23.45
CA VAL A 38 -29.29 19.68 -22.28
C VAL A 38 -30.33 18.72 -21.73
N LYS A 39 -29.85 17.74 -20.98
CA LYS A 39 -30.65 16.73 -20.31
C LYS A 39 -30.52 16.93 -18.81
N ALA A 40 -31.64 16.86 -18.13
CA ALA A 40 -31.69 16.78 -16.68
C ALA A 40 -32.53 15.57 -16.28
N THR A 41 -32.11 14.84 -15.27
CA THR A 41 -32.82 13.62 -14.87
C THR A 41 -34.07 13.96 -14.06
N THR A 42 -35.12 13.16 -14.22
CA THR A 42 -36.48 13.35 -13.72
C THR A 42 -36.98 12.13 -12.97
N SER A 43 -37.95 12.30 -12.07
CA SER A 43 -38.50 11.15 -11.33
C SER A 43 -39.58 10.45 -12.16
N ALA A 44 -39.31 9.21 -12.60
CA ALA A 44 -40.27 8.38 -13.37
C ALA A 44 -41.45 7.85 -12.53
N ALA A 45 -41.49 8.11 -11.21
CA ALA A 45 -42.55 7.65 -10.33
C ALA A 45 -43.06 8.79 -9.45
N VAL A 46 -44.39 8.95 -9.38
CA VAL A 46 -45.07 9.79 -8.38
C VAL A 46 -44.78 9.20 -6.99
N LYS A 47 -43.67 9.61 -6.39
CA LYS A 47 -43.30 9.50 -4.97
C LYS A 47 -42.62 10.82 -4.59
N SER A 48 -42.74 11.21 -3.33
CA SER A 48 -42.82 12.59 -2.86
C SER A 48 -41.54 13.41 -3.15
N ARG A 49 -41.64 14.73 -3.37
CA ARG A 49 -40.50 15.56 -3.83
C ARG A 49 -39.52 15.97 -2.72
N THR A 50 -39.48 15.25 -1.61
CA THR A 50 -38.49 15.45 -0.53
C THR A 50 -37.15 14.75 -0.79
N GLN A 51 -36.99 14.12 -1.96
CA GLN A 51 -35.87 13.22 -2.29
C GLN A 51 -34.86 13.80 -3.31
N LEU A 52 -34.47 15.06 -3.19
CA LEU A 52 -33.70 15.75 -4.24
C LEU A 52 -32.17 15.64 -4.11
N SER A 53 -31.65 14.67 -3.34
CA SER A 53 -30.26 14.24 -3.48
C SER A 53 -30.09 13.10 -4.50
N GLY A 54 -31.18 12.42 -4.89
CA GLY A 54 -31.17 11.49 -6.04
C GLY A 54 -31.18 12.23 -7.37
N ASN A 55 -30.83 11.55 -8.47
CA ASN A 55 -30.70 12.12 -9.82
C ASN A 55 -31.97 12.83 -10.36
N ALA A 56 -33.07 12.95 -9.65
CA ALA A 56 -34.38 13.22 -10.24
C ALA A 56 -35.06 14.49 -9.70
N VAL A 57 -35.34 15.45 -10.58
CA VAL A 57 -36.24 16.59 -10.32
C VAL A 57 -37.58 16.35 -11.00
N ILE A 58 -38.70 16.71 -10.39
CA ILE A 58 -39.99 16.71 -11.10
C ILE A 58 -40.21 18.07 -11.75
N TRP A 59 -40.21 18.09 -13.08
CA TRP A 59 -40.39 19.29 -13.87
C TRP A 59 -41.86 19.50 -14.28
N GLU A 60 -42.30 20.75 -14.29
CA GLU A 60 -43.58 21.21 -14.84
C GLU A 60 -43.36 21.81 -16.25
N GLN A 61 -44.37 21.73 -17.13
CA GLN A 61 -44.25 22.13 -18.55
C GLN A 61 -43.84 23.60 -18.79
N SER A 62 -43.88 24.45 -17.77
CA SER A 62 -43.46 25.86 -17.83
C SER A 62 -42.09 26.14 -17.21
N ASP A 63 -41.39 25.10 -16.74
CA ASP A 63 -40.10 25.24 -16.06
C ASP A 63 -38.98 25.69 -17.01
N ALA A 64 -38.04 26.44 -16.44
CA ALA A 64 -36.82 26.85 -17.11
C ALA A 64 -35.63 26.83 -16.13
N ILE A 65 -34.45 26.54 -16.67
CA ILE A 65 -33.18 26.53 -15.94
C ILE A 65 -32.24 27.60 -16.48
N GLY A 66 -31.38 28.13 -15.62
CA GLY A 66 -30.28 29.01 -16.00
C GLY A 66 -29.00 28.21 -16.14
N ILE A 67 -28.22 28.43 -17.20
CA ILE A 67 -26.91 27.79 -17.41
C ILE A 67 -25.86 28.86 -17.67
N PHE A 68 -24.71 28.73 -17.01
CA PHE A 68 -23.51 29.53 -17.24
C PHE A 68 -22.28 28.62 -17.19
N SER A 69 -21.09 29.15 -17.47
CA SER A 69 -19.88 28.32 -17.53
C SER A 69 -18.64 29.07 -17.04
N ASN A 70 -17.52 28.35 -16.94
CA ASN A 70 -16.22 28.95 -16.68
C ASN A 70 -15.78 30.03 -17.70
N THR A 71 -16.41 30.09 -18.87
CA THR A 71 -16.13 31.09 -19.92
C THR A 71 -17.31 32.00 -20.27
N THR A 72 -18.51 31.69 -19.77
CA THR A 72 -19.74 32.48 -19.99
C THR A 72 -20.26 32.96 -18.63
N ALA A 73 -19.99 34.22 -18.30
CA ALA A 73 -20.27 34.79 -16.97
C ALA A 73 -21.74 35.18 -16.74
N GLU A 74 -22.59 35.17 -17.78
CA GLU A 74 -24.02 35.46 -17.67
C GLU A 74 -24.85 34.17 -17.82
N ALA A 75 -25.87 34.01 -16.99
CA ALA A 75 -26.79 32.89 -17.07
C ALA A 75 -27.70 33.00 -18.30
N VAL A 76 -27.73 31.93 -19.10
CA VAL A 76 -28.61 31.78 -20.25
C VAL A 76 -29.81 30.93 -19.84
N ARG A 77 -31.02 31.36 -20.24
CA ARG A 77 -32.27 30.62 -20.04
C ARG A 77 -32.37 29.42 -20.98
N TYR A 78 -32.71 28.26 -20.45
CA TYR A 78 -33.13 27.08 -21.21
C TYR A 78 -34.52 26.68 -20.77
N ASP A 79 -35.44 26.53 -21.72
CA ASP A 79 -36.84 26.18 -21.47
C ASP A 79 -37.04 24.66 -21.61
N LEU A 80 -37.88 24.08 -20.76
CA LEU A 80 -38.24 22.67 -20.85
C LEU A 80 -39.03 22.40 -22.14
N THR A 81 -38.59 21.45 -22.97
CA THR A 81 -39.25 21.12 -24.24
C THR A 81 -39.85 19.71 -24.27
N GLU A 82 -39.24 18.75 -23.57
CA GLU A 82 -39.67 17.34 -23.59
C GLU A 82 -39.39 16.65 -22.25
N ILE A 83 -40.28 15.74 -21.84
CA ILE A 83 -40.04 14.78 -20.76
C ILE A 83 -40.29 13.37 -21.32
N GLN A 84 -39.28 12.51 -21.30
CA GLN A 84 -39.38 11.12 -21.73
C GLN A 84 -38.80 10.19 -20.66
N GLY A 85 -39.67 9.41 -20.00
CA GLY A 85 -39.24 8.53 -18.90
C GLY A 85 -38.70 9.35 -17.73
N ASP A 86 -37.43 9.13 -17.40
CA ASP A 86 -36.65 9.83 -16.38
C ASP A 86 -35.76 10.95 -16.96
N GLU A 87 -35.97 11.40 -18.20
CA GLU A 87 -35.16 12.46 -18.83
C GLU A 87 -36.02 13.68 -19.19
N ALA A 88 -35.60 14.87 -18.76
CA ALA A 88 -36.15 16.17 -19.16
C ALA A 88 -35.14 16.86 -20.07
N ARG A 89 -35.61 17.32 -21.23
CA ARG A 89 -34.81 18.06 -22.20
C ARG A 89 -35.10 19.54 -22.07
N PHE A 90 -34.04 20.33 -21.93
CA PHE A 90 -34.09 21.78 -21.89
C PHE A 90 -33.33 22.36 -23.08
N GLU A 91 -33.92 23.35 -23.76
CA GLU A 91 -33.35 23.94 -24.97
C GLU A 91 -33.27 25.46 -24.89
N SER A 92 -32.28 26.03 -25.56
CA SER A 92 -32.11 27.48 -25.69
C SER A 92 -31.70 27.85 -27.12
N GLU A 93 -32.18 29.01 -27.58
CA GLU A 93 -31.72 29.63 -28.83
C GLU A 93 -30.28 30.18 -28.69
N THR A 94 -29.80 30.37 -27.46
CA THR A 94 -28.45 30.88 -27.17
C THR A 94 -27.60 29.75 -26.58
N SER A 95 -26.43 29.49 -27.16
CA SER A 95 -25.55 28.43 -26.68
C SER A 95 -24.60 28.93 -25.58
N VAL A 96 -24.48 28.19 -24.49
CA VAL A 96 -23.38 28.35 -23.51
C VAL A 96 -22.18 27.52 -23.97
N SER A 97 -20.99 28.12 -24.01
CA SER A 97 -19.73 27.44 -24.34
C SER A 97 -18.86 27.35 -23.09
N GLY A 98 -18.14 26.25 -22.89
CA GLY A 98 -17.22 26.08 -21.75
C GLY A 98 -16.68 24.66 -21.61
N GLU A 99 -15.87 24.46 -20.58
CA GLU A 99 -15.37 23.14 -20.15
C GLU A 99 -16.08 22.64 -18.89
N GLU A 100 -16.50 23.58 -18.03
CA GLU A 100 -17.35 23.33 -16.87
C GLU A 100 -18.61 24.19 -16.95
N PHE A 101 -19.75 23.57 -16.76
CA PHE A 101 -21.06 24.18 -16.82
C PHE A 101 -21.73 24.14 -15.45
N TYR A 102 -22.40 25.23 -15.13
CA TYR A 102 -23.14 25.42 -13.90
C TYR A 102 -24.59 25.72 -14.27
N ALA A 103 -25.53 24.99 -13.68
CA ALA A 103 -26.95 25.20 -13.90
C ALA A 103 -27.69 25.43 -12.59
N PHE A 104 -28.80 26.15 -12.66
CA PHE A 104 -29.66 26.41 -11.51
C PHE A 104 -31.14 26.49 -11.89
N TYR A 105 -31.98 26.19 -10.92
CA TYR A 105 -33.43 26.24 -10.99
C TYR A 105 -34.01 26.84 -9.69
N PRO A 106 -35.12 27.59 -9.75
CA PRO A 106 -35.77 28.07 -10.97
C PRO A 106 -34.99 29.20 -11.64
N TYR A 107 -35.07 29.28 -12.97
CA TYR A 107 -34.52 30.44 -13.68
C TYR A 107 -35.33 31.70 -13.38
N SER A 108 -34.65 32.73 -12.89
CA SER A 108 -35.18 34.09 -12.80
C SER A 108 -34.29 35.05 -13.58
N ALA A 109 -34.90 35.94 -14.36
CA ALA A 109 -34.18 37.00 -15.08
C ALA A 109 -33.50 38.02 -14.14
N GLN A 110 -33.79 37.97 -12.84
CA GLN A 110 -33.18 38.81 -11.81
C GLN A 110 -32.03 38.10 -11.07
N SER A 111 -31.79 36.81 -11.33
CA SER A 111 -30.70 36.06 -10.71
C SER A 111 -29.36 36.59 -11.19
N ALA A 112 -28.56 37.14 -10.27
CA ALA A 112 -27.21 37.58 -10.54
C ALA A 112 -26.23 36.42 -10.37
N VAL A 113 -25.29 36.29 -11.32
CA VAL A 113 -24.16 35.36 -11.26
C VAL A 113 -22.90 36.15 -10.92
N ASP A 114 -22.13 35.68 -9.94
CA ASP A 114 -20.81 36.22 -9.59
C ASP A 114 -19.82 35.05 -9.44
N GLY A 115 -18.97 34.87 -10.46
CA GLY A 115 -18.12 33.68 -10.56
C GLY A 115 -18.96 32.40 -10.64
N THR A 116 -18.83 31.53 -9.63
CA THR A 116 -19.59 30.28 -9.50
C THR A 116 -20.85 30.43 -8.63
N LYS A 117 -21.11 31.64 -8.12
CA LYS A 117 -22.20 31.90 -7.18
C LYS A 117 -23.42 32.45 -7.88
N ILE A 118 -24.60 31.98 -7.45
CA ILE A 118 -25.89 32.53 -7.87
C ILE A 118 -26.54 33.25 -6.71
N SER A 119 -27.19 34.38 -6.99
CA SER A 119 -28.08 35.06 -6.05
C SER A 119 -29.51 34.57 -6.22
N TYR A 120 -30.16 34.21 -5.12
CA TYR A 120 -31.53 33.72 -5.09
C TYR A 120 -32.28 34.30 -3.89
N ARG A 121 -33.60 34.47 -4.03
CA ARG A 121 -34.46 34.88 -2.93
C ARG A 121 -35.39 33.74 -2.53
N LEU A 122 -35.14 33.17 -1.35
CA LEU A 122 -36.07 32.24 -0.73
C LEU A 122 -37.27 33.03 -0.21
N THR A 123 -38.48 32.69 -0.66
CA THR A 123 -39.70 33.44 -0.37
C THR A 123 -40.25 33.12 1.02
N ASP A 124 -40.88 34.11 1.66
CA ASP A 124 -41.61 33.97 2.92
C ASP A 124 -43.05 33.49 2.72
N GLY A 125 -43.51 33.37 1.46
CA GLY A 125 -44.80 32.80 1.10
C GLY A 125 -44.60 31.59 0.20
N GLN A 126 -44.99 30.42 0.70
CA GLN A 126 -44.89 29.12 0.01
C GLN A 126 -46.28 28.54 -0.18
N ASP A 127 -46.49 27.78 -1.24
CA ASP A 127 -47.78 27.16 -1.52
C ASP A 127 -47.80 25.69 -1.08
N TYR A 128 -48.90 25.27 -0.45
CA TYR A 128 -49.09 23.90 -0.02
C TYR A 128 -49.20 22.96 -1.22
N ARG A 129 -48.38 21.91 -1.22
CA ARG A 129 -48.47 20.78 -2.14
C ARG A 129 -48.71 19.50 -1.33
N ALA A 130 -49.71 18.71 -1.72
CA ALA A 130 -50.02 17.48 -0.99
C ALA A 130 -48.84 16.50 -1.07
N GLY A 131 -48.31 16.11 0.09
CA GLY A 131 -47.16 15.23 0.21
C GLY A 131 -45.84 15.84 -0.28
N SER A 132 -45.71 17.16 -0.44
CA SER A 132 -44.48 17.78 -0.96
C SER A 132 -44.39 19.28 -0.66
N PHE A 133 -43.27 19.91 -1.03
CA PHE A 133 -43.18 21.36 -1.27
C PHE A 133 -43.22 21.66 -2.78
N ASP A 134 -43.41 22.94 -3.14
CA ASP A 134 -43.30 23.41 -4.53
C ASP A 134 -41.83 23.55 -4.92
N THR A 135 -41.40 22.92 -6.01
CA THR A 135 -39.99 22.96 -6.42
C THR A 135 -39.52 24.38 -6.75
N GLY A 136 -40.43 25.25 -7.20
CA GLY A 136 -40.10 26.66 -7.41
C GLY A 136 -39.72 27.41 -6.13
N ASP A 137 -40.10 26.90 -4.95
CA ASP A 137 -39.74 27.51 -3.66
C ASP A 137 -38.33 27.11 -3.20
N CYS A 138 -37.75 26.01 -3.74
CA CYS A 138 -36.42 25.55 -3.36
C CYS A 138 -35.41 25.73 -4.51
N PRO A 139 -34.43 26.63 -4.39
CA PRO A 139 -33.37 26.73 -5.38
C PRO A 139 -32.56 25.42 -5.43
N MET A 140 -32.29 24.97 -6.65
CA MET A 140 -31.50 23.78 -6.95
C MET A 140 -30.39 24.13 -7.90
N VAL A 141 -29.27 23.42 -7.80
CA VAL A 141 -28.09 23.70 -8.64
C VAL A 141 -27.44 22.42 -9.14
N ALA A 142 -26.75 22.50 -10.28
CA ALA A 142 -26.07 21.38 -10.90
C ALA A 142 -24.73 21.83 -11.48
N LYS A 143 -23.73 20.94 -11.40
CA LYS A 143 -22.43 21.09 -12.08
C LYS A 143 -22.26 19.94 -13.06
N SER A 144 -21.78 20.23 -14.27
CA SER A 144 -21.49 19.20 -15.28
C SER A 144 -20.36 19.62 -16.21
N THR A 145 -19.69 18.65 -16.83
CA THR A 145 -18.72 18.87 -17.92
C THR A 145 -19.31 18.55 -19.30
N ASN A 146 -20.58 18.12 -19.35
CA ASN A 146 -21.28 17.74 -20.57
C ASN A 146 -22.74 18.24 -20.57
N SER A 147 -23.57 17.69 -21.46
CA SER A 147 -24.98 18.08 -21.59
C SER A 147 -25.91 17.48 -20.53
N ASP A 148 -25.39 16.65 -19.63
CA ASP A 148 -26.19 15.91 -18.64
C ASP A 148 -26.02 16.57 -17.27
N PHE A 149 -27.10 17.13 -16.74
CA PHE A 149 -27.12 17.88 -15.49
C PHE A 149 -27.86 17.11 -14.39
N ARG A 150 -27.21 17.01 -13.23
CA ARG A 150 -27.79 16.48 -12.00
C ARG A 150 -28.01 17.62 -11.01
N PHE A 151 -29.28 17.94 -10.76
CA PHE A 151 -29.67 18.99 -9.83
C PHE A 151 -29.67 18.49 -8.38
N LEU A 152 -29.15 19.33 -7.49
CA LEU A 152 -29.04 19.12 -6.06
C LEU A 152 -29.90 20.13 -5.31
N GLN A 153 -30.59 19.67 -4.27
CA GLN A 153 -31.27 20.54 -3.31
C GLN A 153 -30.27 21.37 -2.50
N THR A 154 -30.56 22.66 -2.32
CA THR A 154 -29.68 23.57 -1.58
C THR A 154 -30.28 24.10 -0.28
N CYS A 155 -31.59 23.95 -0.08
CA CYS A 155 -32.31 24.37 1.12
C CYS A 155 -32.65 23.20 2.03
N GLY A 156 -32.94 23.50 3.30
CA GLY A 156 -33.41 22.52 4.28
C GLY A 156 -34.94 22.42 4.30
N ILE A 157 -35.44 21.32 4.87
CA ILE A 157 -36.89 21.03 4.92
C ILE A 157 -37.33 20.82 6.37
N ILE A 158 -38.38 21.54 6.78
CA ILE A 158 -39.13 21.25 8.00
C ILE A 158 -40.45 20.60 7.61
N ARG A 159 -40.68 19.37 8.09
CA ARG A 159 -41.91 18.61 7.89
C ARG A 159 -42.79 18.67 9.14
N LEU A 160 -44.02 19.12 8.96
CA LEU A 160 -45.06 19.14 9.98
C LEU A 160 -46.11 18.09 9.67
N ARG A 161 -46.33 17.16 10.60
CA ARG A 161 -47.24 16.01 10.49
C ARG A 161 -48.48 16.26 11.35
N LEU A 162 -49.62 16.45 10.70
CA LEU A 162 -50.88 16.85 11.34
C LEU A 162 -51.96 15.78 11.20
N THR A 163 -52.68 15.51 12.27
CA THR A 163 -53.95 14.76 12.30
C THR A 163 -55.02 15.63 12.95
N GLY A 164 -56.30 15.29 12.82
CA GLY A 164 -57.39 16.00 13.49
C GLY A 164 -58.57 16.34 12.58
N THR A 165 -59.41 17.28 13.00
CA THR A 165 -60.67 17.63 12.31
C THR A 165 -60.67 19.01 11.63
N MET A 166 -59.61 19.79 11.79
CA MET A 166 -59.52 21.14 11.22
C MET A 166 -59.45 21.12 9.68
N ALA A 167 -60.15 22.06 9.04
CA ALA A 167 -59.90 22.44 7.65
C ALA A 167 -58.90 23.60 7.63
N VAL A 168 -57.62 23.29 7.42
CA VAL A 168 -56.49 24.23 7.50
C VAL A 168 -56.49 25.18 6.30
N SER A 169 -56.38 26.48 6.54
CA SER A 169 -56.33 27.54 5.50
C SER A 169 -54.96 28.22 5.38
N ALA A 170 -54.14 28.21 6.44
CA ALA A 170 -52.78 28.71 6.42
C ALA A 170 -51.96 28.14 7.58
N ILE A 171 -50.64 28.00 7.40
CA ILE A 171 -49.71 27.68 8.48
C ILE A 171 -48.55 28.67 8.45
N ARG A 172 -48.21 29.26 9.60
CA ARG A 172 -47.09 30.18 9.73
C ARG A 172 -46.00 29.58 10.61
N LEU A 173 -44.78 29.49 10.10
CA LEU A 173 -43.58 29.07 10.81
C LEU A 173 -42.73 30.29 11.21
N GLN A 174 -42.13 30.26 12.39
CA GLN A 174 -41.26 31.32 12.92
C GLN A 174 -40.13 30.74 13.79
N GLY A 175 -38.92 31.31 13.69
CA GLY A 175 -37.84 31.08 14.68
C GLY A 175 -38.08 31.90 15.96
N ASN A 176 -37.94 31.28 17.14
CA ASN A 176 -38.40 31.87 18.40
C ASN A 176 -37.63 33.11 18.86
N ASN A 177 -36.38 33.28 18.41
CA ASN A 177 -35.52 34.43 18.72
C ASN A 177 -35.36 35.39 17.51
N GLY A 178 -36.19 35.24 16.46
CA GLY A 178 -36.10 36.07 15.26
C GLY A 178 -34.99 35.67 14.28
N GLU A 179 -34.48 34.44 14.37
CA GLU A 179 -33.64 33.83 13.32
C GLU A 179 -34.34 33.90 11.95
N ALA A 180 -33.55 34.15 10.90
CA ALA A 180 -34.05 34.30 9.54
C ALA A 180 -34.26 32.92 8.90
N LEU A 181 -35.47 32.61 8.46
CA LEU A 181 -35.83 31.34 7.83
C LEU A 181 -35.72 31.38 6.30
N ALA A 182 -35.91 32.57 5.74
CA ALA A 182 -35.91 32.86 4.30
C ALA A 182 -35.36 34.27 4.05
N GLY A 183 -35.17 34.64 2.78
CA GLY A 183 -34.60 35.94 2.43
C GLY A 183 -33.72 35.91 1.19
N ASP A 184 -32.99 37.01 0.96
CA ASP A 184 -31.98 37.08 -0.07
C ASP A 184 -30.72 36.31 0.36
N GLY A 185 -30.16 35.53 -0.56
CA GLY A 185 -29.00 34.71 -0.27
C GLY A 185 -28.27 34.24 -1.52
N THR A 186 -27.22 33.47 -1.28
CA THR A 186 -26.31 32.98 -2.32
C THR A 186 -26.09 31.48 -2.21
N ILE A 187 -25.82 30.85 -3.36
CA ILE A 187 -25.39 29.45 -3.46
C ILE A 187 -24.12 29.42 -4.31
N ASP A 188 -23.08 28.76 -3.82
CA ASP A 188 -21.88 28.46 -4.61
C ASP A 188 -22.07 27.13 -5.34
N VAL A 189 -22.28 27.19 -6.66
CA VAL A 189 -22.58 26.00 -7.47
C VAL A 189 -21.34 25.10 -7.62
N ALA A 190 -20.13 25.63 -7.43
CA ALA A 190 -18.91 24.86 -7.54
C ALA A 190 -18.52 24.12 -6.25
N SER A 191 -19.24 24.36 -5.14
CA SER A 191 -19.03 23.63 -3.88
C SER A 191 -19.36 22.15 -4.05
N ASP A 192 -18.56 21.27 -3.42
CA ASP A 192 -18.86 19.83 -3.34
C ASP A 192 -20.16 19.54 -2.57
N ALA A 193 -20.60 20.50 -1.72
CA ALA A 193 -21.87 20.46 -1.00
C ALA A 193 -22.55 21.85 -1.11
N PRO A 194 -23.24 22.16 -2.23
CA PRO A 194 -23.85 23.47 -2.42
C PRO A 194 -25.03 23.66 -1.47
N VAL A 195 -25.02 24.77 -0.72
CA VAL A 195 -26.07 25.15 0.24
C VAL A 195 -26.50 26.59 0.05
N PHE A 196 -27.78 26.88 0.25
CA PHE A 196 -28.31 28.24 0.24
C PHE A 196 -27.94 28.94 1.55
N THR A 197 -27.26 30.08 1.44
CA THR A 197 -26.86 30.89 2.60
C THR A 197 -27.53 32.25 2.54
N ILE A 198 -28.25 32.63 3.60
CA ILE A 198 -28.86 33.97 3.70
C ILE A 198 -27.75 35.02 3.85
N ASP A 199 -27.80 36.06 3.03
CA ASP A 199 -26.80 37.11 3.06
C ASP A 199 -26.91 37.97 4.32
N GLY A 200 -25.77 38.29 4.93
CA GLY A 200 -25.71 39.09 6.16
C GLY A 200 -26.40 40.46 6.05
N ASN A 201 -26.36 41.06 4.86
CA ASN A 201 -26.94 42.35 4.50
C ASN A 201 -28.21 42.24 3.64
N GLY A 202 -28.66 41.03 3.32
CA GLY A 202 -29.86 40.78 2.52
C GLY A 202 -31.15 41.02 3.31
N ASP A 203 -32.29 41.09 2.63
CA ASP A 203 -33.57 41.14 3.31
C ASP A 203 -33.87 39.79 3.98
N LYS A 204 -34.08 39.81 5.30
CA LYS A 204 -34.21 38.61 6.14
C LYS A 204 -35.65 38.43 6.59
N GLN A 205 -36.21 37.26 6.30
CA GLN A 205 -37.56 36.89 6.66
C GLN A 205 -37.52 35.91 7.83
N THR A 206 -38.06 36.33 8.97
CA THR A 206 -38.07 35.51 10.20
C THR A 206 -39.28 34.59 10.28
N THR A 207 -40.20 34.70 9.32
CA THR A 207 -41.40 33.86 9.25
C THR A 207 -41.67 33.39 7.84
N ILE A 208 -42.15 32.17 7.69
CA ILE A 208 -42.65 31.62 6.43
C ILE A 208 -44.13 31.29 6.59
N GLN A 209 -44.94 31.67 5.61
CA GLN A 209 -46.36 31.38 5.55
C GLN A 209 -46.65 30.40 4.41
N LEU A 210 -47.11 29.22 4.79
CA LEU A 210 -47.62 28.21 3.87
C LEU A 210 -49.11 28.49 3.57
N ARG A 211 -49.43 28.72 2.30
CA ARG A 211 -50.76 29.08 1.81
C ARG A 211 -51.43 27.89 1.16
N THR A 212 -52.72 27.69 1.42
CA THR A 212 -53.50 26.63 0.78
C THR A 212 -54.41 27.24 -0.29
N SER A 213 -54.38 26.74 -1.53
CA SER A 213 -55.28 27.20 -2.60
C SER A 213 -56.76 26.88 -2.34
N ALA A 214 -57.02 25.86 -1.52
CA ALA A 214 -58.29 25.55 -0.87
C ALA A 214 -58.01 24.94 0.52
N ASN A 215 -58.96 25.07 1.46
CA ASN A 215 -58.75 24.54 2.82
C ASN A 215 -58.42 23.04 2.79
N VAL A 216 -57.37 22.63 3.49
CA VAL A 216 -56.90 21.23 3.59
C VAL A 216 -57.56 20.56 4.79
N GLN A 217 -58.42 19.57 4.53
CA GLN A 217 -59.14 18.85 5.58
C GLN A 217 -58.25 17.80 6.24
N LEU A 218 -57.97 17.97 7.54
CA LEU A 218 -57.27 16.97 8.34
C LEU A 218 -58.17 15.74 8.61
N SER A 219 -57.50 14.63 8.93
CA SER A 219 -58.10 13.35 9.34
C SER A 219 -57.55 12.92 10.69
N GLU A 220 -58.41 12.36 11.55
CA GLU A 220 -57.99 11.74 12.80
C GLU A 220 -57.34 10.36 12.60
N LEU A 221 -57.55 9.75 11.43
CA LEU A 221 -57.11 8.38 11.12
C LEU A 221 -55.86 8.33 10.24
N SER A 222 -55.47 9.45 9.62
CA SER A 222 -54.36 9.50 8.67
C SER A 222 -53.63 10.83 8.79
N VAL A 223 -52.29 10.77 8.86
CA VAL A 223 -51.42 11.94 8.91
C VAL A 223 -51.49 12.71 7.60
N THR A 224 -51.60 14.03 7.70
CA THR A 224 -51.41 15.00 6.62
C THR A 224 -50.09 15.73 6.83
N GLU A 225 -49.26 15.78 5.80
CA GLU A 225 -47.91 16.36 5.89
C GLU A 225 -47.85 17.73 5.22
N PHE A 226 -47.15 18.67 5.86
CA PHE A 226 -46.90 20.02 5.40
C PHE A 226 -45.39 20.26 5.40
N TYR A 227 -44.89 20.91 4.36
CA TYR A 227 -43.46 21.09 4.14
C TYR A 227 -43.13 22.59 4.09
N PHE A 228 -42.06 22.97 4.78
CA PHE A 228 -41.47 24.32 4.70
C PHE A 228 -40.06 24.21 4.14
N VAL A 229 -39.77 24.96 3.09
CA VAL A 229 -38.41 25.14 2.57
C VAL A 229 -37.75 26.27 3.35
N VAL A 230 -36.65 25.99 4.05
CA VAL A 230 -35.94 26.96 4.90
C VAL A 230 -34.46 27.01 4.54
N ALA A 231 -33.79 28.12 4.85
CA ALA A 231 -32.34 28.16 4.75
C ALA A 231 -31.70 27.15 5.74
N PRO A 232 -30.74 26.31 5.31
CA PRO A 232 -29.99 25.42 6.19
C PRO A 232 -29.34 26.18 7.33
N GLN A 233 -29.68 25.84 8.58
CA GLN A 233 -29.18 26.50 9.79
C GLN A 233 -29.52 25.73 11.06
N THR A 234 -28.96 26.19 12.18
CA THR A 234 -29.41 25.80 13.53
C THR A 234 -30.28 26.90 14.13
N LEU A 235 -31.52 26.56 14.48
CA LEU A 235 -32.49 27.40 15.17
C LEU A 235 -32.34 27.21 16.68
N THR A 236 -31.59 28.09 17.32
CA THR A 236 -31.02 27.86 18.67
C THR A 236 -32.02 27.94 19.80
N GLN A 237 -33.19 28.55 19.58
CA GLN A 237 -34.28 28.66 20.55
C GLN A 237 -35.56 27.96 20.07
N GLY A 238 -35.43 27.11 19.06
CA GLY A 238 -36.54 26.37 18.46
C GLY A 238 -37.48 27.23 17.62
N ILE A 239 -38.68 26.69 17.37
CA ILE A 239 -39.66 27.26 16.43
C ILE A 239 -41.04 27.44 17.06
N THR A 240 -41.82 28.31 16.45
CA THR A 240 -43.26 28.50 16.65
C THR A 240 -43.99 28.26 15.33
N VAL A 241 -45.11 27.54 15.41
CA VAL A 241 -46.01 27.24 14.30
C VAL A 241 -47.43 27.68 14.67
N ASP A 242 -48.02 28.59 13.88
CA ASP A 242 -49.42 29.02 13.99
C ASP A 242 -50.24 28.38 12.86
N ILE A 243 -51.16 27.48 13.21
CA ILE A 243 -52.02 26.72 12.28
C ILE A 243 -53.40 27.36 12.28
N THR A 244 -53.79 27.98 11.17
CA THR A 244 -55.08 28.67 11.02
C THR A 244 -56.00 27.84 10.13
N GLY A 245 -57.27 27.71 10.54
CA GLY A 245 -58.26 26.96 9.79
C GLY A 245 -59.64 27.05 10.42
N THR A 246 -60.57 26.21 9.96
CA THR A 246 -61.92 26.12 10.52
C THR A 246 -62.16 24.79 11.20
N ILE A 247 -62.70 24.82 12.42
CA ILE A 247 -63.19 23.65 13.16
C ILE A 247 -64.69 23.87 13.39
N ASN A 248 -65.54 22.93 12.97
CA ASN A 248 -67.00 23.05 13.08
C ASN A 248 -67.55 24.37 12.49
N GLY A 249 -66.95 24.87 11.40
CA GLY A 249 -67.37 26.10 10.72
C GLY A 249 -66.96 27.41 11.41
N LYS A 250 -66.18 27.37 12.50
CA LYS A 250 -65.60 28.55 13.16
C LYS A 250 -64.10 28.64 12.88
N GLU A 251 -63.64 29.80 12.46
CA GLU A 251 -62.21 30.09 12.28
C GLU A 251 -61.47 30.08 13.62
N GLN A 252 -60.33 29.41 13.66
CA GLN A 252 -59.44 29.27 14.82
C GLN A 252 -57.98 29.24 14.38
N THR A 253 -57.09 29.75 15.22
CA THR A 253 -55.64 29.60 15.08
C THR A 253 -55.09 28.84 16.28
N ILE A 254 -54.43 27.72 16.04
CA ILE A 254 -53.74 26.91 17.05
C ILE A 254 -52.25 27.25 16.98
N ARG A 255 -51.70 27.75 18.10
CA ARG A 255 -50.27 28.02 18.25
C ARG A 255 -49.57 26.85 18.90
N LYS A 256 -48.43 26.45 18.33
CA LYS A 256 -47.56 25.39 18.83
C LYS A 256 -46.11 25.87 18.81
N GLN A 257 -45.31 25.52 19.81
CA GLN A 257 -43.92 25.98 19.90
C GLN A 257 -43.03 24.94 20.59
N THR A 258 -41.72 25.02 20.36
CA THR A 258 -40.67 24.28 21.08
C THR A 258 -39.50 25.21 21.38
N GLN A 259 -38.86 25.06 22.54
CA GLN A 259 -37.66 25.82 22.91
C GLN A 259 -36.35 25.05 22.67
N LYS A 260 -36.44 23.81 22.15
CA LYS A 260 -35.27 22.98 21.86
C LYS A 260 -34.58 23.50 20.60
N SER A 261 -33.24 23.45 20.59
CA SER A 261 -32.45 23.76 19.38
C SER A 261 -32.82 22.80 18.25
N ILE A 262 -32.99 23.31 17.04
CA ILE A 262 -33.35 22.53 15.84
C ILE A 262 -32.31 22.78 14.75
N THR A 263 -31.65 21.73 14.28
CA THR A 263 -30.74 21.82 13.13
C THR A 263 -31.44 21.33 11.88
N VAL A 264 -31.46 22.17 10.85
CA VAL A 264 -31.98 21.82 9.52
C VAL A 264 -30.85 21.97 8.51
N THR A 265 -30.52 20.89 7.81
CA THR A 265 -29.54 20.90 6.71
C THR A 265 -30.26 20.65 5.39
N ARG A 266 -29.55 20.65 4.25
CA ARG A 266 -30.15 20.32 2.95
C ARG A 266 -30.75 18.91 2.86
N SER A 267 -30.38 18.04 3.81
CA SER A 267 -30.68 16.61 3.76
C SER A 267 -31.38 16.12 5.02
N VAL A 268 -31.23 16.80 6.16
CA VAL A 268 -31.98 16.50 7.38
C VAL A 268 -33.37 17.14 7.29
N ILE A 269 -34.40 16.29 7.22
CA ILE A 269 -35.79 16.72 7.31
C ILE A 269 -36.20 16.76 8.78
N SER A 270 -36.22 17.96 9.36
CA SER A 270 -36.72 18.13 10.73
C SER A 270 -38.22 17.85 10.78
N SER A 271 -38.61 16.75 11.44
CA SER A 271 -40.00 16.29 11.52
C SER A 271 -40.64 16.59 12.87
N PHE A 272 -41.86 17.12 12.86
CA PHE A 272 -42.67 17.38 14.05
C PHE A 272 -44.05 16.75 13.87
N ALA A 273 -44.54 16.02 14.88
CA ALA A 273 -45.90 15.50 14.88
C ALA A 273 -46.76 16.22 15.93
N ALA A 274 -47.89 16.82 15.50
CA ALA A 274 -48.98 17.26 16.39
C ALA A 274 -50.12 17.94 15.61
N VAL A 275 -51.40 17.50 15.71
CA VAL A 275 -52.60 18.39 15.86
C VAL A 275 -53.76 17.61 16.54
N ASP A 276 -54.58 18.36 17.29
CA ASP A 276 -55.73 18.03 18.20
C ASP A 276 -55.40 17.64 19.66
N THR A 277 -54.21 17.98 20.15
CA THR A 277 -53.91 17.97 21.60
C THR A 277 -53.28 19.31 21.99
N ASP A 278 -53.49 19.79 23.22
CA ASP A 278 -52.84 21.02 23.75
C ASP A 278 -51.32 20.88 24.00
N ALA A 279 -50.69 19.79 23.53
CA ALA A 279 -49.27 19.49 23.71
C ALA A 279 -48.33 20.48 22.97
N GLU A 280 -47.11 20.67 23.48
CA GLU A 280 -46.04 21.43 22.81
C GLU A 280 -45.51 20.69 21.57
N LEU A 281 -44.77 21.38 20.69
CA LEU A 281 -44.06 20.70 19.60
C LEU A 281 -42.90 19.92 20.21
N GLU A 282 -43.02 18.60 20.23
CA GLU A 282 -41.86 17.75 20.52
C GLU A 282 -41.25 17.32 19.18
N PRO A 283 -39.96 17.61 18.92
CA PRO A 283 -39.27 17.00 17.80
C PRO A 283 -39.34 15.48 17.97
N GLU A 284 -39.75 14.76 16.93
CA GLU A 284 -39.51 13.31 16.90
C GLU A 284 -37.98 13.14 16.92
N GLY A 285 -37.44 12.30 17.81
CA GLY A 285 -35.99 11.99 17.77
C GLY A 285 -35.59 11.53 16.36
N PRO A 286 -34.32 11.71 15.94
CA PRO A 286 -33.93 11.39 14.57
C PRO A 286 -34.31 9.96 14.27
N THR A 287 -35.14 9.78 13.24
CA THR A 287 -35.52 8.45 12.78
C THR A 287 -34.29 7.75 12.21
N ASP A 288 -34.32 6.42 12.11
CA ASP A 288 -33.21 5.68 11.47
C ASP A 288 -32.95 6.19 10.05
N ARG A 289 -34.00 6.67 9.36
CA ARG A 289 -33.89 7.34 8.07
C ARG A 289 -33.07 8.63 8.16
N ASP A 290 -33.35 9.49 9.13
CA ASP A 290 -32.62 10.75 9.31
C ASP A 290 -31.12 10.50 9.60
N ILE A 291 -30.82 9.44 10.36
CA ILE A 291 -29.44 9.05 10.68
C ILE A 291 -28.71 8.53 9.44
N LEU A 292 -29.37 7.68 8.64
CA LEU A 292 -28.80 7.20 7.39
C LEU A 292 -28.58 8.35 6.40
N ILE A 293 -29.49 9.32 6.33
CA ILE A 293 -29.28 10.52 5.49
C ILE A 293 -28.06 11.32 5.98
N ALA A 294 -27.87 11.48 7.30
CA ALA A 294 -26.66 12.13 7.82
C ALA A 294 -25.37 11.39 7.40
N LEU A 295 -25.37 10.05 7.41
CA LEU A 295 -24.26 9.24 6.87
C LEU A 295 -24.03 9.48 5.38
N TYR A 296 -25.11 9.53 4.60
CA TYR A 296 -25.07 9.84 3.18
C TYR A 296 -24.36 11.17 2.91
N ASP A 297 -24.74 12.23 3.61
CA ASP A 297 -24.16 13.56 3.36
C ASP A 297 -22.72 13.68 3.83
N ALA A 298 -22.45 13.18 5.04
CA ALA A 298 -21.14 13.27 5.65
C ALA A 298 -20.06 12.52 4.86
N THR A 299 -20.48 11.63 3.96
CA THR A 299 -19.58 10.77 3.18
C THR A 299 -19.77 10.89 1.67
N ASN A 300 -20.29 12.04 1.20
CA ASN A 300 -20.43 12.37 -0.22
C ASN A 300 -21.28 11.36 -1.01
N GLY A 301 -22.45 11.03 -0.45
CA GLY A 301 -23.45 10.08 -0.94
C GLY A 301 -23.80 10.18 -2.42
N ASP A 302 -23.78 11.41 -2.94
CA ASP A 302 -24.10 11.68 -4.34
C ASP A 302 -23.11 10.98 -5.29
N ASN A 303 -21.87 10.75 -4.85
CA ASN A 303 -20.77 10.16 -5.62
C ASN A 303 -20.40 8.73 -5.19
N TRP A 304 -21.21 8.09 -4.34
CA TRP A 304 -21.03 6.67 -4.04
C TRP A 304 -21.20 5.81 -5.30
N THR A 305 -20.55 4.65 -5.31
CA THR A 305 -20.66 3.70 -6.44
C THR A 305 -22.08 3.14 -6.56
N ASN A 306 -22.72 2.84 -5.44
CA ASN A 306 -24.10 2.43 -5.36
C ASN A 306 -24.81 3.15 -4.20
N ASN A 307 -25.71 4.06 -4.56
CA ASN A 307 -26.59 4.79 -3.66
C ASN A 307 -28.07 4.48 -3.92
N THR A 308 -28.38 3.30 -4.47
CA THR A 308 -29.76 2.94 -4.85
C THR A 308 -30.71 3.15 -3.67
N ASN A 309 -31.78 3.93 -3.91
CA ASN A 309 -32.81 4.31 -2.96
C ASN A 309 -32.37 5.18 -1.76
N TRP A 310 -31.08 5.51 -1.60
CA TRP A 310 -30.67 6.42 -0.54
C TRP A 310 -31.29 7.81 -0.72
N CYS A 311 -31.74 8.39 0.40
CA CYS A 311 -32.48 9.65 0.45
C CYS A 311 -33.78 9.66 -0.38
N THR A 312 -34.35 8.47 -0.64
CA THR A 312 -35.65 8.31 -1.30
C THR A 312 -36.76 7.94 -0.33
N ASP A 313 -38.03 8.10 -0.68
CA ASP A 313 -39.18 7.61 0.09
C ASP A 313 -39.38 6.11 -0.01
N ALA A 314 -38.52 5.38 -0.74
CA ALA A 314 -38.52 3.92 -0.66
C ALA A 314 -38.37 3.48 0.81
N PRO A 315 -39.01 2.38 1.22
CA PRO A 315 -38.77 1.77 2.53
C PRO A 315 -37.26 1.59 2.79
N LEU A 316 -36.81 1.77 4.03
CA LEU A 316 -35.38 1.64 4.36
C LEU A 316 -34.83 0.24 4.04
N SER A 317 -35.69 -0.78 4.01
CA SER A 317 -35.33 -2.14 3.58
C SER A 317 -34.99 -2.26 2.09
N GLU A 318 -35.33 -1.25 1.29
CA GLU A 318 -34.97 -1.18 -0.13
C GLU A 318 -33.71 -0.32 -0.35
N TRP A 319 -33.17 0.32 0.68
CA TRP A 319 -31.94 1.10 0.59
C TRP A 319 -30.75 0.17 0.47
N TYR A 320 -29.88 0.43 -0.52
CA TYR A 320 -28.73 -0.42 -0.75
C TYR A 320 -27.86 -0.53 0.51
N GLY A 321 -27.50 -1.75 0.89
CA GLY A 321 -26.66 -2.00 2.06
C GLY A 321 -27.38 -1.91 3.41
N VAL A 322 -28.68 -1.59 3.45
CA VAL A 322 -29.44 -1.44 4.70
C VAL A 322 -30.37 -2.63 4.92
N THR A 323 -30.33 -3.24 6.11
CA THR A 323 -31.27 -4.30 6.53
C THR A 323 -31.96 -3.92 7.84
N LEU A 324 -33.27 -4.17 7.91
CA LEU A 324 -34.11 -3.85 9.06
C LEU A 324 -34.54 -5.10 9.85
N ASP A 325 -34.91 -4.90 11.12
CA ASP A 325 -35.81 -5.79 11.84
C ASP A 325 -37.22 -5.69 11.24
N TYR A 326 -37.74 -6.79 10.69
CA TYR A 326 -39.10 -6.86 10.14
C TYR A 326 -40.21 -6.55 11.15
N SER A 327 -39.95 -6.62 12.46
CA SER A 327 -40.95 -6.41 13.49
C SER A 327 -41.02 -4.98 14.04
N GLN A 328 -39.94 -4.20 13.92
CA GLN A 328 -39.83 -2.85 14.50
C GLN A 328 -39.38 -1.78 13.50
N GLU A 329 -39.09 -2.14 12.24
CA GLU A 329 -38.56 -1.24 11.19
C GLU A 329 -37.30 -0.48 11.61
N ARG A 330 -36.47 -1.10 12.47
CA ARG A 330 -35.19 -0.54 12.95
C ARG A 330 -34.01 -1.11 12.17
N VAL A 331 -33.00 -0.30 11.88
CA VAL A 331 -31.79 -0.71 11.14
C VAL A 331 -30.92 -1.62 12.01
N GLN A 332 -30.57 -2.78 11.47
CA GLN A 332 -29.73 -3.79 12.13
C GLN A 332 -28.39 -4.01 11.42
N TYR A 333 -28.32 -3.81 10.10
CA TYR A 333 -27.10 -4.03 9.32
C TYR A 333 -26.89 -2.90 8.32
N ILE A 334 -25.67 -2.38 8.27
CA ILE A 334 -25.20 -1.43 7.26
C ILE A 334 -23.95 -2.02 6.61
N HIS A 335 -24.03 -2.33 5.32
CA HIS A 335 -22.92 -2.82 4.49
C HIS A 335 -22.67 -1.85 3.34
N LEU A 336 -21.67 -0.99 3.49
CA LEU A 336 -21.25 0.02 2.50
C LEU A 336 -19.75 -0.10 2.17
N TYR A 337 -19.19 -1.29 2.32
CA TYR A 337 -17.81 -1.58 1.98
C TYR A 337 -17.53 -1.36 0.48
N TYR A 338 -16.32 -0.92 0.13
CA TYR A 338 -15.89 -0.64 -1.26
C TYR A 338 -16.90 0.17 -2.08
N ASN A 339 -17.50 1.22 -1.50
CA ASN A 339 -18.59 1.97 -2.12
C ASN A 339 -18.23 3.44 -2.43
N ASN A 340 -16.94 3.79 -2.37
CA ASN A 340 -16.42 5.13 -2.66
C ASN A 340 -16.98 6.23 -1.72
N LEU A 341 -17.13 5.92 -0.43
CA LEU A 341 -17.49 6.92 0.58
C LEU A 341 -16.31 7.89 0.81
N VAL A 342 -16.56 9.21 0.74
CA VAL A 342 -15.55 10.27 0.92
C VAL A 342 -16.05 11.27 1.96
N GLY A 343 -15.30 11.50 3.04
CA GLY A 343 -15.70 12.44 4.10
C GLY A 343 -15.46 11.85 5.48
N SER A 344 -16.35 12.03 6.44
CA SER A 344 -16.19 11.57 7.84
C SER A 344 -17.38 10.76 8.32
N ILE A 345 -17.18 9.90 9.32
CA ILE A 345 -18.29 9.19 9.99
C ILE A 345 -19.03 10.22 10.86
N PRO A 346 -20.34 10.46 10.66
CA PRO A 346 -21.09 11.45 11.44
C PRO A 346 -21.44 10.95 12.85
N GLU A 347 -21.57 11.86 13.81
CA GLU A 347 -21.93 11.52 15.20
C GLU A 347 -23.31 10.86 15.32
N GLU A 348 -24.22 11.17 14.40
CA GLU A 348 -25.60 10.68 14.37
C GLU A 348 -25.67 9.15 14.27
N ILE A 349 -24.65 8.49 13.69
CA ILE A 349 -24.59 7.04 13.55
C ILE A 349 -24.76 6.32 14.91
N GLY A 350 -24.31 6.96 15.99
CA GLY A 350 -24.43 6.46 17.37
C GLY A 350 -25.86 6.35 17.89
N ASN A 351 -26.86 6.86 17.16
CA ASN A 351 -28.28 6.76 17.53
C ASN A 351 -28.98 5.52 16.94
N LEU A 352 -28.31 4.74 16.08
CA LEU A 352 -28.82 3.45 15.58
C LEU A 352 -28.67 2.33 16.63
N THR A 353 -29.30 2.48 17.80
CA THR A 353 -29.09 1.62 18.97
C THR A 353 -29.41 0.13 18.76
N GLU A 354 -30.06 -0.23 17.65
CA GLU A 354 -30.40 -1.61 17.26
C GLU A 354 -29.42 -2.20 16.23
N LEU A 355 -28.34 -1.49 15.89
CA LEU A 355 -27.34 -1.92 14.91
C LEU A 355 -26.48 -3.07 15.45
N TYR A 356 -26.36 -4.14 14.67
CA TYR A 356 -25.52 -5.32 14.93
C TYR A 356 -24.25 -5.33 14.08
N THR A 357 -24.33 -4.82 12.85
CA THR A 357 -23.19 -4.78 11.92
C THR A 357 -23.06 -3.43 11.24
N LEU A 358 -21.83 -2.90 11.25
CA LEU A 358 -21.45 -1.70 10.52
C LEU A 358 -20.16 -1.95 9.76
N ASP A 359 -20.27 -2.11 8.45
CA ASP A 359 -19.11 -2.32 7.56
C ASP A 359 -19.00 -1.17 6.57
N LEU A 360 -17.98 -0.33 6.77
CA LEU A 360 -17.59 0.77 5.87
C LEU A 360 -16.15 0.58 5.36
N SER A 361 -15.64 -0.65 5.35
CA SER A 361 -14.26 -0.96 4.94
C SER A 361 -13.98 -0.64 3.46
N GLY A 362 -12.73 -0.32 3.12
CA GLY A 362 -12.32 -0.11 1.72
C GLY A 362 -12.91 1.14 1.07
N ASN A 363 -13.07 2.21 1.84
CA ASN A 363 -13.54 3.51 1.37
C ASN A 363 -12.43 4.58 1.53
N THR A 364 -12.79 5.85 1.41
CA THR A 364 -11.88 6.99 1.58
C THR A 364 -12.33 7.92 2.71
N LEU A 365 -12.87 7.34 3.78
CA LEU A 365 -13.28 8.07 4.97
C LEU A 365 -12.05 8.65 5.70
N THR A 366 -12.21 9.83 6.28
CA THR A 366 -11.20 10.64 6.97
C THR A 366 -11.77 11.15 8.30
N GLY A 367 -10.90 11.73 9.13
CA GLY A 367 -11.27 12.24 10.46
C GLY A 367 -11.22 11.17 11.55
N GLU A 368 -11.77 11.51 12.71
CA GLU A 368 -11.72 10.69 13.93
C GLU A 368 -12.92 9.74 14.02
N VAL A 369 -12.79 8.71 14.88
CA VAL A 369 -13.90 7.82 15.23
C VAL A 369 -14.84 8.55 16.20
N PRO A 370 -16.14 8.74 15.87
CA PRO A 370 -17.05 9.48 16.74
C PRO A 370 -17.26 8.80 18.10
N GLU A 371 -17.17 9.55 19.20
CA GLU A 371 -17.40 9.02 20.56
C GLU A 371 -18.80 8.40 20.69
N THR A 372 -19.78 8.91 19.93
CA THR A 372 -21.17 8.43 19.93
C THR A 372 -21.32 6.97 19.50
N LEU A 373 -20.35 6.38 18.79
CA LEU A 373 -20.34 4.94 18.47
C LEU A 373 -20.34 4.06 19.73
N SER A 374 -19.86 4.57 20.87
CA SER A 374 -19.94 3.89 22.16
C SER A 374 -21.37 3.58 22.62
N ARG A 375 -22.38 4.28 22.09
CA ARG A 375 -23.81 4.06 22.40
C ARG A 375 -24.39 2.82 21.74
N LEU A 376 -23.71 2.24 20.75
CA LEU A 376 -24.18 1.09 19.99
C LEU A 376 -23.93 -0.23 20.75
N THR A 377 -24.64 -0.43 21.86
CA THR A 377 -24.41 -1.57 22.76
C THR A 377 -24.78 -2.94 22.20
N LYS A 378 -25.46 -2.99 21.04
CA LYS A 378 -25.82 -4.23 20.31
C LYS A 378 -24.87 -4.56 19.17
N LEU A 379 -23.92 -3.67 18.89
CA LEU A 379 -22.97 -3.83 17.79
C LEU A 379 -22.06 -5.01 18.07
N GLN A 380 -21.94 -5.91 17.10
CA GLN A 380 -21.15 -7.14 17.20
C GLN A 380 -20.00 -7.15 16.19
N THR A 381 -20.24 -6.59 15.01
CA THR A 381 -19.25 -6.56 13.92
C THR A 381 -19.10 -5.14 13.42
N VAL A 382 -17.85 -4.68 13.40
CA VAL A 382 -17.49 -3.35 12.90
C VAL A 382 -16.26 -3.48 12.03
N ASP A 383 -16.30 -2.87 10.86
CA ASP A 383 -15.11 -2.77 10.02
C ASP A 383 -15.04 -1.40 9.34
N PHE A 384 -13.98 -0.66 9.63
CA PHE A 384 -13.63 0.58 8.96
C PHE A 384 -12.21 0.55 8.38
N SER A 385 -11.63 -0.64 8.23
CA SER A 385 -10.30 -0.84 7.65
C SER A 385 -10.20 -0.28 6.22
N TYR A 386 -8.97 -0.06 5.75
CA TYR A 386 -8.68 0.45 4.40
C TYR A 386 -9.40 1.77 4.08
N ASN A 387 -9.51 2.65 5.08
CA ASN A 387 -9.91 4.05 4.94
C ASN A 387 -8.70 4.96 5.19
N MET A 388 -8.92 6.25 5.48
CA MET A 388 -7.90 7.21 5.94
C MET A 388 -8.32 7.85 7.27
N LEU A 389 -9.00 7.09 8.13
CA LEU A 389 -9.37 7.53 9.48
C LEU A 389 -8.10 7.67 10.33
N GLY A 390 -8.09 8.60 11.26
CA GLY A 390 -6.92 8.79 12.12
C GLY A 390 -7.21 9.64 13.34
N GLY A 391 -6.15 10.01 14.06
CA GLY A 391 -6.24 10.74 15.32
C GLY A 391 -6.53 9.83 16.52
N ASP A 392 -7.05 10.43 17.58
CA ASP A 392 -7.29 9.74 18.85
C ASP A 392 -8.59 8.93 18.81
N VAL A 393 -8.58 7.69 19.31
CA VAL A 393 -9.80 6.90 19.49
C VAL A 393 -10.40 7.21 20.87
N PRO A 394 -11.68 7.64 20.97
CA PRO A 394 -12.28 8.01 22.25
C PRO A 394 -12.28 6.87 23.28
N GLU A 395 -12.00 7.18 24.55
CA GLU A 395 -12.00 6.19 25.64
C GLU A 395 -13.34 5.44 25.76
N ALA A 396 -14.45 6.15 25.54
CA ALA A 396 -15.78 5.55 25.55
C ALA A 396 -15.96 4.48 24.46
N VAL A 397 -15.28 4.61 23.30
CA VAL A 397 -15.29 3.61 22.22
C VAL A 397 -14.39 2.45 22.59
N THR A 398 -13.17 2.71 23.07
CA THR A 398 -12.23 1.63 23.38
C THR A 398 -12.63 0.79 24.59
N ALA A 399 -13.49 1.33 25.46
CA ALA A 399 -14.10 0.60 26.57
C ALA A 399 -15.23 -0.39 26.15
N THR A 400 -15.65 -0.40 24.89
CA THR A 400 -16.72 -1.29 24.41
C THR A 400 -16.21 -2.68 24.05
N ASP A 401 -17.06 -3.71 24.25
CA ASP A 401 -16.73 -5.10 23.89
C ASP A 401 -16.47 -5.27 22.39
N TRP A 402 -17.26 -4.59 21.55
CA TRP A 402 -17.11 -4.69 20.10
C TRP A 402 -15.77 -4.11 19.61
N TRP A 403 -15.24 -3.08 20.26
CA TRP A 403 -13.93 -2.53 19.92
C TRP A 403 -12.81 -3.51 20.29
N GLN A 404 -12.88 -4.14 21.47
CA GLN A 404 -11.89 -5.13 21.88
C GLN A 404 -11.87 -6.37 20.96
N ILE A 405 -12.98 -6.67 20.28
CA ILE A 405 -13.09 -7.77 19.32
C ILE A 405 -12.66 -7.35 17.91
N ASN A 406 -13.17 -6.21 17.42
CA ASN A 406 -13.05 -5.82 16.00
C ASN A 406 -11.98 -4.75 15.74
N GLY A 407 -11.46 -4.09 16.78
CA GLY A 407 -10.55 -2.95 16.64
C GLY A 407 -9.23 -3.33 15.95
N TYR A 408 -8.75 -4.56 16.11
CA TYR A 408 -7.58 -5.07 15.38
C TYR A 408 -7.73 -4.99 13.85
N ARG A 409 -8.94 -5.15 13.32
CA ARG A 409 -9.21 -4.91 11.88
C ARG A 409 -9.27 -3.42 11.59
N CYS A 410 -9.96 -2.67 12.44
CA CYS A 410 -10.24 -1.25 12.21
C CYS A 410 -8.97 -0.38 12.18
N ILE A 411 -7.90 -0.76 12.88
CA ILE A 411 -6.65 0.01 12.92
C ILE A 411 -5.87 0.01 11.60
N GLU A 412 -6.19 -0.87 10.65
CA GLU A 412 -5.59 -0.87 9.31
C GLU A 412 -6.13 0.29 8.47
N GLN A 413 -5.35 1.38 8.34
CA GLN A 413 -5.71 2.58 7.58
C GLN A 413 -4.67 2.87 6.49
N ASN A 414 -5.10 3.42 5.36
CA ASN A 414 -4.26 3.93 4.28
C ASN A 414 -3.71 5.31 4.66
N GLU A 415 -2.54 5.65 4.13
CA GLU A 415 -1.98 6.99 4.26
C GLU A 415 -2.88 8.04 3.59
N PRO A 416 -3.05 9.25 4.17
CA PRO A 416 -2.35 9.79 5.34
C PRO A 416 -3.05 9.52 6.69
N GLY A 417 -4.00 8.58 6.74
CA GLY A 417 -4.67 8.18 7.98
C GLY A 417 -3.75 7.47 8.98
N GLY A 418 -4.33 6.93 10.04
CA GLY A 418 -3.62 6.24 11.13
C GLY A 418 -4.01 6.77 12.50
N PHE A 419 -4.31 5.86 13.43
CA PHE A 419 -4.69 6.22 14.79
C PHE A 419 -3.48 6.49 15.68
N THR A 420 -3.67 7.32 16.70
CA THR A 420 -2.68 7.49 17.77
C THR A 420 -2.56 6.20 18.58
N PHE A 421 -1.39 5.56 18.54
CA PHE A 421 -1.14 4.25 19.15
C PHE A 421 -1.52 4.19 20.63
N GLU A 422 -1.31 5.26 21.40
CA GLU A 422 -1.61 5.31 22.83
C GLU A 422 -3.12 5.23 23.15
N THR A 423 -3.97 5.59 22.18
CA THR A 423 -5.42 5.75 22.38
C THR A 423 -6.24 4.53 21.96
N ILE A 424 -5.73 3.68 21.07
CA ILE A 424 -6.46 2.50 20.55
C ILE A 424 -6.80 1.48 21.65
N ASN A 425 -5.98 1.40 22.70
CA ASN A 425 -6.25 0.64 23.93
C ASN A 425 -6.81 -0.79 23.70
N LEU A 426 -6.21 -1.53 22.76
CA LEU A 426 -6.59 -2.92 22.48
C LEU A 426 -5.89 -3.89 23.45
N ARG A 427 -6.59 -4.97 23.79
CA ARG A 427 -6.07 -6.05 24.62
C ARG A 427 -6.02 -7.37 23.87
N ILE A 428 -5.06 -8.22 24.23
CA ILE A 428 -4.97 -9.56 23.66
C ILE A 428 -6.25 -10.37 23.97
N PRO A 429 -6.83 -11.08 22.99
CA PRO A 429 -8.01 -11.90 23.22
C PRO A 429 -7.75 -13.08 24.18
N ASP A 430 -8.73 -13.40 25.04
CA ASP A 430 -8.67 -14.61 25.88
C ASP A 430 -9.22 -15.80 25.12
N PHE A 431 -8.34 -16.76 24.80
CA PHE A 431 -8.72 -18.02 24.18
C PHE A 431 -7.90 -19.18 24.76
N THR A 432 -8.36 -20.40 24.48
CA THR A 432 -7.65 -21.65 24.79
C THR A 432 -7.45 -22.42 23.49
N ALA A 433 -6.21 -22.81 23.20
CA ALA A 433 -5.85 -23.47 21.96
C ALA A 433 -4.82 -24.60 22.21
N THR A 434 -4.62 -25.47 21.22
CA THR A 434 -3.58 -26.51 21.26
C THR A 434 -2.46 -26.12 20.30
N ASP A 435 -1.21 -26.13 20.79
CA ASP A 435 -0.05 -25.82 19.96
C ASP A 435 0.38 -27.00 19.07
N ASN A 436 1.35 -26.76 18.18
CA ASN A 436 1.90 -27.75 17.26
C ASN A 436 2.61 -28.94 17.95
N ARG A 437 2.84 -28.86 19.26
CA ARG A 437 3.43 -29.93 20.09
C ARG A 437 2.39 -30.67 20.92
N GLY A 438 1.11 -30.32 20.79
CA GLY A 438 0.00 -30.94 21.50
C GLY A 438 -0.21 -30.41 22.92
N ASN A 439 0.42 -29.30 23.30
CA ASN A 439 0.19 -28.65 24.59
C ASN A 439 -1.03 -27.74 24.51
N THR A 440 -1.86 -27.75 25.55
CA THR A 440 -2.92 -26.77 25.72
C THR A 440 -2.34 -25.48 26.27
N ILE A 441 -2.52 -24.38 25.54
CA ILE A 441 -2.17 -23.03 26.00
C ILE A 441 -3.45 -22.23 26.28
N ARG A 442 -3.36 -21.35 27.26
CA ARG A 442 -4.40 -20.37 27.57
C ARG A 442 -3.77 -19.00 27.61
N THR A 443 -4.25 -18.10 26.76
CA THR A 443 -3.61 -16.81 26.49
C THR A 443 -3.46 -15.97 27.76
N ILE A 444 -4.50 -15.92 28.60
CA ILE A 444 -4.44 -15.13 29.85
C ILE A 444 -3.44 -15.69 30.88
N ASP A 445 -3.19 -17.00 30.90
CA ASP A 445 -2.22 -17.60 31.82
C ASP A 445 -0.78 -17.27 31.40
N ILE A 446 -0.51 -17.23 30.08
CA ILE A 446 0.77 -16.81 29.52
C ILE A 446 1.01 -15.33 29.80
N VAL A 447 0.05 -14.48 29.42
CA VAL A 447 0.17 -13.02 29.51
C VAL A 447 0.37 -12.57 30.96
N SER A 448 -0.42 -13.11 31.89
CA SER A 448 -0.31 -12.71 33.31
C SER A 448 0.95 -13.22 34.02
N SER A 449 1.71 -14.14 33.41
CA SER A 449 2.94 -14.69 33.98
C SER A 449 4.23 -14.09 33.39
N HIS A 450 4.13 -13.25 32.37
CA HIS A 450 5.26 -12.64 31.67
C HIS A 450 5.12 -11.12 31.65
N LYS A 451 6.25 -10.40 31.65
CA LYS A 451 6.24 -8.94 31.52
C LYS A 451 5.89 -8.53 30.09
N VAL A 452 6.35 -9.31 29.12
CA VAL A 452 6.04 -9.11 27.72
C VAL A 452 5.63 -10.44 27.10
N THR A 453 4.51 -10.45 26.40
CA THR A 453 4.11 -11.56 25.52
C THR A 453 4.06 -11.05 24.09
N LEU A 454 4.79 -11.69 23.17
CA LEU A 454 4.69 -11.39 21.75
C LEU A 454 3.67 -12.31 21.10
N TYR A 455 2.78 -11.74 20.30
CA TYR A 455 1.90 -12.47 19.40
C TYR A 455 2.48 -12.37 17.99
N TYR A 456 3.02 -13.47 17.49
CA TYR A 456 3.79 -13.51 16.24
C TYR A 456 3.06 -14.30 15.16
N ILE A 457 2.51 -13.60 14.18
CA ILE A 457 1.70 -14.16 13.09
C ILE A 457 2.55 -14.24 11.82
N TRP A 458 2.56 -15.42 11.19
CA TRP A 458 3.37 -15.71 10.01
C TRP A 458 2.69 -16.74 9.11
N ALA A 459 3.20 -16.93 7.89
CA ALA A 459 2.70 -17.92 6.95
C ALA A 459 3.84 -18.62 6.18
N THR A 460 3.68 -19.90 5.84
CA THR A 460 4.73 -20.70 5.18
C THR A 460 5.02 -20.24 3.76
N TRP A 461 4.09 -19.55 3.09
CA TRP A 461 4.33 -18.98 1.76
C TRP A 461 4.99 -17.59 1.79
N CYS A 462 5.04 -16.91 2.94
CA CYS A 462 5.50 -15.52 3.02
C CYS A 462 7.03 -15.43 3.17
N GLY A 463 7.70 -14.84 2.17
CA GLY A 463 9.16 -14.62 2.19
C GLY A 463 9.65 -13.76 3.36
N TYR A 464 8.89 -12.71 3.71
CA TYR A 464 9.21 -11.85 4.85
C TYR A 464 9.10 -12.58 6.18
N SER A 465 8.13 -13.49 6.34
CA SER A 465 8.03 -14.34 7.54
C SER A 465 9.28 -15.21 7.69
N LYS A 466 9.71 -15.84 6.58
CA LYS A 466 10.90 -16.69 6.54
C LYS A 466 12.16 -15.94 6.95
N ALA A 467 12.32 -14.71 6.48
CA ALA A 467 13.45 -13.86 6.80
C ALA A 467 13.44 -13.38 8.27
N PHE A 468 12.26 -13.28 8.89
CA PHE A 468 12.11 -12.75 10.25
C PHE A 468 12.18 -13.81 11.36
N HIS A 469 12.03 -15.11 11.05
CA HIS A 469 12.14 -16.18 12.05
C HIS A 469 13.47 -16.16 12.84
N PRO A 470 14.65 -15.98 12.22
CA PRO A 470 15.91 -15.94 12.95
C PRO A 470 15.94 -14.83 14.01
N VAL A 471 15.44 -13.63 13.66
CA VAL A 471 15.35 -12.47 14.58
C VAL A 471 14.45 -12.81 15.78
N MET A 472 13.27 -13.37 15.53
CA MET A 472 12.36 -13.79 16.61
C MET A 472 13.00 -14.87 17.50
N SER A 473 13.70 -15.83 16.90
CA SER A 473 14.41 -16.88 17.63
C SER A 473 15.53 -16.33 18.50
N GLU A 474 16.32 -15.40 17.97
CA GLU A 474 17.37 -14.73 18.72
C GLU A 474 16.81 -13.96 19.93
N LEU A 475 15.78 -13.14 19.71
CA LEU A 475 15.11 -12.39 20.78
C LEU A 475 14.54 -13.32 21.84
N TYR A 476 13.93 -14.44 21.44
CA TYR A 476 13.42 -15.42 22.38
C TYR A 476 14.54 -16.06 23.20
N GLN A 477 15.64 -16.50 22.58
CA GLN A 477 16.77 -17.06 23.30
C GLN A 477 17.35 -16.07 24.32
N ARG A 478 17.47 -14.81 23.93
CA ARG A 478 18.00 -13.74 24.78
C ARG A 478 17.11 -13.44 25.98
N TYR A 479 15.79 -13.50 25.82
CA TYR A 479 14.85 -12.98 26.82
C TYR A 479 13.88 -13.99 27.44
N LYS A 480 13.84 -15.27 27.02
CA LYS A 480 12.92 -16.28 27.59
C LYS A 480 13.07 -16.44 29.10
N ASN A 481 14.29 -16.30 29.63
CA ASN A 481 14.55 -16.33 31.07
C ASN A 481 14.39 -14.97 31.77
N HIS A 482 14.00 -13.94 31.03
CA HIS A 482 13.81 -12.55 31.47
C HIS A 482 12.35 -12.10 31.41
N SER A 483 11.39 -13.05 31.50
CA SER A 483 9.94 -12.81 31.45
C SER A 483 9.40 -12.38 30.08
N LEU A 484 9.98 -12.91 29.00
CA LEU A 484 9.40 -12.90 27.65
C LEU A 484 8.76 -14.26 27.33
N GLU A 485 7.59 -14.26 26.72
CA GLU A 485 7.02 -15.42 26.03
C GLU A 485 6.53 -15.04 24.63
N ILE A 486 6.46 -16.00 23.71
CA ILE A 486 5.91 -15.83 22.37
C ILE A 486 4.74 -16.80 22.15
N ILE A 487 3.63 -16.27 21.63
CA ILE A 487 2.53 -17.06 21.06
C ILE A 487 2.67 -16.93 19.55
N GLY A 488 3.19 -17.98 18.90
CA GLY A 488 3.30 -18.04 17.45
C GLY A 488 1.97 -18.47 16.82
N VAL A 489 1.65 -17.93 15.64
CA VAL A 489 0.52 -18.34 14.81
C VAL A 489 1.00 -18.50 13.37
N CYS A 490 0.99 -19.73 12.87
CA CYS A 490 1.18 -20.03 11.46
C CYS A 490 -0.21 -20.05 10.81
N ASP A 491 -0.59 -18.99 10.10
CA ASP A 491 -1.95 -18.79 9.58
C ASP A 491 -2.39 -19.91 8.62
N ASP A 492 -1.47 -20.38 7.78
CA ASP A 492 -1.67 -21.48 6.82
C ASP A 492 -1.10 -22.83 7.33
N GLY A 493 -0.83 -22.94 8.62
CA GLY A 493 -0.18 -24.12 9.20
C GLY A 493 -1.01 -25.40 9.08
N MET A 494 -2.34 -25.30 9.11
CA MET A 494 -3.25 -26.43 8.91
C MET A 494 -3.28 -26.89 7.45
N ASP A 495 -3.03 -25.99 6.50
CA ASP A 495 -2.94 -26.31 5.07
C ASP A 495 -1.57 -26.92 4.73
N ASN A 496 -0.49 -26.44 5.37
CA ASN A 496 0.90 -26.85 5.10
C ASN A 496 1.69 -27.33 6.35
N PRO A 497 1.20 -28.32 7.12
CA PRO A 497 1.73 -28.63 8.45
C PRO A 497 3.17 -29.16 8.43
N THR A 498 3.57 -29.88 7.38
CA THR A 498 4.96 -30.37 7.25
C THR A 498 5.93 -29.23 7.02
N GLU A 499 5.58 -28.26 6.17
CA GLU A 499 6.44 -27.12 5.87
C GLU A 499 6.55 -26.19 7.08
N ALA A 500 5.44 -25.92 7.74
CA ALA A 500 5.42 -25.15 8.98
C ALA A 500 6.31 -25.77 10.07
N ASN A 501 6.19 -27.09 10.31
CA ASN A 501 7.05 -27.76 11.29
C ASN A 501 8.53 -27.75 10.88
N ASN A 502 8.84 -27.91 9.60
CA ASN A 502 10.23 -27.78 9.13
C ASN A 502 10.81 -26.39 9.44
N TYR A 503 10.02 -25.31 9.26
CA TYR A 503 10.47 -23.96 9.60
C TYR A 503 10.65 -23.74 11.10
N ILE A 504 9.72 -24.27 11.91
CA ILE A 504 9.80 -24.23 13.37
C ILE A 504 11.08 -24.92 13.85
N GLU A 505 11.37 -26.11 13.34
CA GLU A 505 12.56 -26.88 13.67
C GLU A 505 13.84 -26.21 13.16
N SER A 506 13.88 -25.78 11.90
CA SER A 506 15.09 -25.22 11.28
C SER A 506 15.52 -23.87 11.87
N ASN A 507 14.58 -23.12 12.45
CA ASN A 507 14.84 -21.82 13.07
C ASN A 507 14.91 -21.90 14.61
N ASN A 508 14.90 -23.10 15.20
CA ASN A 508 14.91 -23.30 16.65
C ASN A 508 13.81 -22.49 17.38
N MET A 509 12.60 -22.46 16.81
CA MET A 509 11.46 -21.76 17.38
C MET A 509 10.93 -22.55 18.59
N GLU A 510 11.45 -22.22 19.77
CA GLU A 510 11.20 -22.94 21.02
C GLU A 510 9.82 -22.64 21.65
N TRP A 511 9.17 -21.55 21.28
CA TRP A 511 7.86 -21.15 21.80
C TRP A 511 6.70 -21.98 21.23
N SER A 512 5.52 -21.87 21.86
CA SER A 512 4.29 -22.50 21.37
C SER A 512 3.81 -21.85 20.08
N THR A 513 3.57 -22.65 19.04
CA THR A 513 3.03 -22.19 17.76
C THR A 513 1.68 -22.84 17.48
N LEU A 514 0.66 -22.01 17.25
CA LEU A 514 -0.65 -22.42 16.76
C LEU A 514 -0.60 -22.60 15.24
N MET A 515 -1.19 -23.68 14.73
CA MET A 515 -1.16 -24.02 13.30
C MET A 515 -2.27 -23.33 12.48
N GLU A 516 -3.12 -22.56 13.14
CA GLU A 516 -4.13 -21.69 12.54
C GLU A 516 -4.49 -20.62 13.58
N ASN A 517 -5.12 -19.54 13.14
CA ASN A 517 -5.66 -18.54 14.06
C ASN A 517 -6.83 -19.13 14.85
N PRO A 518 -6.78 -19.19 16.19
CA PRO A 518 -7.84 -19.81 16.98
C PRO A 518 -9.14 -19.02 16.91
N GLU A 519 -10.27 -19.69 17.19
CA GLU A 519 -11.55 -19.01 17.36
C GLU A 519 -11.44 -17.95 18.47
N GLY A 520 -11.79 -16.71 18.15
CA GLY A 520 -11.61 -15.56 19.05
C GLY A 520 -10.18 -15.02 19.13
N GLY A 521 -9.25 -15.52 18.33
CA GLY A 521 -7.91 -14.95 18.15
C GLY A 521 -7.92 -13.58 17.46
N ILE A 522 -6.74 -13.00 17.27
CA ILE A 522 -6.60 -11.69 16.64
C ILE A 522 -6.92 -11.84 15.13
N PRO A 523 -7.97 -11.20 14.62
CA PRO A 523 -8.36 -11.31 13.21
C PRO A 523 -7.27 -10.78 12.27
N TYR A 524 -7.21 -11.33 11.06
CA TYR A 524 -6.23 -11.11 9.99
C TYR A 524 -5.45 -9.79 10.08
N THR A 525 -4.15 -9.91 10.24
CA THR A 525 -3.13 -8.86 10.13
C THR A 525 -2.08 -9.38 9.14
N GLY A 526 -1.54 -8.56 8.24
CA GLY A 526 -0.57 -9.02 7.22
C GLY A 526 0.66 -9.80 7.76
N PHE A 527 1.48 -10.39 6.87
CA PHE A 527 2.58 -11.28 7.28
C PHE A 527 3.97 -10.70 7.00
N PRO A 528 4.95 -10.85 7.93
CA PRO A 528 4.75 -11.21 9.33
C PRO A 528 4.15 -10.04 10.11
N THR A 529 3.37 -10.36 11.15
CA THR A 529 2.93 -9.36 12.15
C THR A 529 3.46 -9.76 13.50
N VAL A 530 3.97 -8.77 14.25
CA VAL A 530 4.40 -8.93 15.64
C VAL A 530 3.71 -7.86 16.48
N ILE A 531 3.09 -8.32 17.56
CA ILE A 531 2.36 -7.49 18.51
C ILE A 531 2.90 -7.81 19.90
N ALA A 532 3.26 -6.81 20.70
CA ALA A 532 3.66 -7.02 22.08
C ALA A 532 2.56 -6.60 23.05
N PHE A 533 2.37 -7.39 24.09
CA PHE A 533 1.42 -7.16 25.18
C PHE A 533 2.14 -7.12 26.53
N ASP A 534 1.71 -6.23 27.41
CA ASP A 534 2.15 -6.20 28.81
C ASP A 534 1.47 -7.29 29.66
N GLU A 535 1.85 -7.41 30.94
CA GLU A 535 1.30 -8.40 31.86
C GLU A 535 -0.22 -8.26 32.13
N THR A 536 -0.82 -7.12 31.77
CA THR A 536 -2.27 -6.89 31.84
C THR A 536 -2.99 -7.30 30.55
N GLY A 537 -2.23 -7.68 29.52
CA GLY A 537 -2.70 -7.96 28.18
C GLY A 537 -2.97 -6.72 27.35
N LYS A 538 -2.54 -5.53 27.78
CA LYS A 538 -2.65 -4.31 26.97
C LYS A 538 -1.59 -4.32 25.88
N MET A 539 -1.98 -3.96 24.66
CA MET A 539 -1.04 -3.82 23.54
C MET A 539 -0.08 -2.65 23.79
N ILE A 540 1.22 -2.92 23.64
CA ILE A 540 2.31 -1.98 23.88
C ILE A 540 3.28 -1.84 22.69
N PHE A 541 3.16 -2.71 21.70
CA PHE A 541 3.86 -2.61 20.42
C PHE A 541 3.02 -3.24 19.31
N HIS A 542 3.04 -2.68 18.10
CA HIS A 542 2.47 -3.31 16.91
C HIS A 542 3.29 -2.94 15.68
N GLY A 543 3.70 -3.93 14.88
CA GLY A 543 4.58 -3.75 13.73
C GLY A 543 4.03 -2.93 12.55
N SER A 544 2.83 -2.36 12.68
CA SER A 544 2.23 -1.43 11.70
C SER A 544 2.34 0.04 12.14
N PHE A 545 2.67 0.29 13.41
CA PHE A 545 2.84 1.63 14.00
C PHE A 545 4.31 1.94 14.29
N THR A 546 5.10 0.91 14.53
CA THR A 546 6.52 1.00 14.83
C THR A 546 7.27 0.02 13.93
N SER A 547 8.43 0.41 13.41
CA SER A 547 9.23 -0.50 12.59
C SER A 547 9.54 -1.76 13.40
N ARG A 548 9.44 -2.94 12.76
CA ARG A 548 9.78 -4.22 13.39
C ARG A 548 11.25 -4.27 13.79
N ASP A 549 12.10 -3.49 13.14
CA ASP A 549 13.53 -3.36 13.43
C ASP A 549 13.79 -2.69 14.79
N GLU A 550 12.80 -1.99 15.35
CA GLU A 550 12.88 -1.37 16.68
C GLU A 550 12.51 -2.35 17.81
N LEU A 551 11.95 -3.52 17.49
CA LEU A 551 11.54 -4.53 18.48
C LEU A 551 12.68 -4.93 19.45
N PRO A 552 13.95 -5.13 19.02
CA PRO A 552 15.04 -5.47 19.93
C PRO A 552 15.29 -4.42 21.03
N GLU A 553 15.37 -3.14 20.65
CA GLU A 553 15.59 -2.04 21.61
C GLU A 553 14.34 -1.79 22.46
N PHE A 554 13.14 -1.96 21.90
CA PHE A 554 11.89 -1.91 22.67
C PHE A 554 11.88 -2.98 23.78
N LEU A 555 12.20 -4.23 23.45
CA LEU A 555 12.28 -5.32 24.42
C LEU A 555 13.35 -5.07 25.47
N LYS A 556 14.53 -4.59 25.05
CA LYS A 556 15.63 -4.23 25.97
C LYS A 556 15.20 -3.18 27.00
N GLY A 557 14.40 -2.19 26.58
CA GLY A 557 13.86 -1.17 27.47
C GLY A 557 12.98 -1.70 28.60
N ILE A 558 12.29 -2.83 28.39
CA ILE A 558 11.36 -3.44 29.36
C ILE A 558 12.01 -4.60 30.13
N LEU A 559 12.78 -5.43 29.44
CA LEU A 559 13.32 -6.70 29.93
C LEU A 559 14.80 -6.61 30.37
N GLY A 560 15.48 -5.51 30.08
CA GLY A 560 16.90 -5.31 30.34
C GLY A 560 17.79 -5.90 29.24
N GLU A 561 19.04 -6.23 29.55
CA GLU A 561 20.01 -6.71 28.55
C GLU A 561 19.80 -8.17 28.08
N GLY A 562 19.00 -8.97 28.80
CA GLY A 562 18.83 -10.41 28.54
C GLY A 562 20.06 -11.26 28.88
N GLU A 563 20.08 -12.51 28.41
CA GLU A 563 21.25 -13.40 28.50
C GLU A 563 22.28 -13.09 27.39
N ALA A 564 23.57 -13.24 27.72
CA ALA A 564 24.65 -13.09 26.75
C ALA A 564 24.74 -14.33 25.83
N PRO A 565 25.07 -14.16 24.55
CA PRO A 565 25.20 -15.24 23.59
C PRO A 565 26.34 -16.20 23.96
N TYR A 566 26.22 -17.45 23.49
CA TYR A 566 27.17 -18.53 23.79
C TYR A 566 28.61 -18.17 23.40
N GLU A 567 29.56 -18.46 24.30
CA GLU A 567 30.99 -18.24 24.11
C GLU A 567 31.72 -19.59 23.99
N SER A 568 32.47 -19.79 22.91
CA SER A 568 33.25 -21.00 22.65
C SER A 568 34.29 -21.25 23.74
N THR A 569 34.39 -22.51 24.17
CA THR A 569 35.30 -22.94 25.23
C THR A 569 36.42 -23.86 24.75
N ASP A 570 36.27 -24.49 23.58
CA ASP A 570 37.23 -25.39 22.96
C ASP A 570 37.67 -24.92 21.56
N TYR A 571 38.94 -24.51 21.43
CA TYR A 571 39.54 -24.07 20.17
C TYR A 571 40.43 -25.15 19.53
N SER A 572 40.37 -26.40 19.99
CA SER A 572 41.26 -27.47 19.52
C SER A 572 41.07 -27.82 18.04
N ALA A 573 39.90 -27.53 17.47
CA ALA A 573 39.62 -27.69 16.04
C ALA A 573 40.13 -26.51 15.19
N ASP A 574 40.44 -25.36 15.80
CA ASP A 574 40.75 -24.14 15.05
C ASP A 574 41.95 -24.29 14.11
N GLY A 575 41.72 -23.95 12.85
CA GLY A 575 42.69 -24.04 11.76
C GLY A 575 42.99 -25.45 11.27
N LYS A 576 42.17 -26.44 11.62
CA LYS A 576 42.22 -27.77 11.02
C LYS A 576 41.76 -27.70 9.56
N VAL A 577 42.53 -28.33 8.68
CA VAL A 577 42.32 -28.30 7.23
C VAL A 577 41.62 -29.57 6.76
N HIS A 578 40.70 -29.40 5.83
CA HIS A 578 39.98 -30.49 5.18
C HIS A 578 40.01 -30.34 3.67
N THR A 579 40.35 -31.42 2.96
CA THR A 579 40.31 -31.45 1.49
C THR A 579 38.95 -31.95 1.02
N LEU A 580 38.22 -31.13 0.27
CA LEU A 580 36.94 -31.50 -0.34
C LEU A 580 37.11 -32.16 -1.70
N GLN A 581 38.06 -31.65 -2.50
CA GLN A 581 38.32 -32.12 -3.86
C GLN A 581 39.77 -31.86 -4.25
N THR A 582 40.36 -32.76 -5.02
CA THR A 582 41.63 -32.54 -5.71
C THR A 582 41.39 -32.55 -7.21
N ALA A 583 42.02 -31.62 -7.93
CA ALA A 583 41.92 -31.53 -9.37
C ALA A 583 42.45 -32.80 -10.04
N THR A 584 41.77 -33.23 -11.10
CA THR A 584 42.21 -34.34 -11.95
C THR A 584 42.70 -33.86 -13.32
N GLU A 585 42.52 -32.57 -13.63
CA GLU A 585 42.95 -31.93 -14.86
C GLU A 585 43.65 -30.59 -14.58
N GLY A 586 44.57 -30.20 -15.47
CA GLY A 586 45.35 -28.97 -15.34
C GLY A 586 46.30 -28.95 -14.15
N ASN A 587 46.78 -27.75 -13.81
CA ASN A 587 47.69 -27.50 -12.69
C ASN A 587 47.00 -27.56 -11.31
N GLY A 588 45.66 -27.59 -11.27
CA GLY A 588 44.88 -27.52 -10.04
C GLY A 588 44.68 -26.09 -9.54
N ILE A 589 43.50 -25.54 -9.77
CA ILE A 589 43.10 -24.20 -9.37
C ILE A 589 42.65 -24.22 -7.91
N ASN A 590 43.33 -23.49 -7.03
CA ASN A 590 43.10 -23.56 -5.59
C ASN A 590 41.98 -22.60 -5.14
N VAL A 591 41.00 -23.13 -4.40
CA VAL A 591 39.94 -22.36 -3.71
C VAL A 591 39.81 -22.85 -2.28
N VAL A 592 39.74 -21.93 -1.32
CA VAL A 592 39.61 -22.24 0.10
C VAL A 592 38.32 -21.65 0.67
N LEU A 593 37.53 -22.48 1.35
CA LEU A 593 36.36 -22.06 2.10
C LEU A 593 36.67 -21.95 3.60
N MET A 594 36.03 -21.01 4.27
CA MET A 594 36.03 -20.89 5.73
C MET A 594 34.77 -20.17 6.20
N GLY A 595 34.51 -20.19 7.49
CA GLY A 595 33.38 -19.49 8.09
C GLY A 595 33.80 -18.58 9.25
N ASP A 596 32.94 -17.62 9.59
CA ASP A 596 33.11 -16.77 10.77
C ASP A 596 31.82 -16.66 11.57
N GLY A 597 31.91 -16.43 12.88
CA GLY A 597 30.77 -16.47 13.80
C GLY A 597 30.28 -17.89 14.14
N PHE A 598 31.08 -18.92 13.88
CA PHE A 598 30.75 -20.30 14.26
C PHE A 598 31.46 -20.72 15.53
N SER A 599 30.71 -21.29 16.46
CA SER A 599 31.23 -21.70 17.76
C SER A 599 31.84 -23.10 17.76
N ASP A 600 32.55 -23.45 18.84
CA ASP A 600 33.12 -24.79 19.05
C ASP A 600 32.08 -25.91 18.96
N ARG A 601 30.87 -25.68 19.46
CA ARG A 601 29.76 -26.64 19.37
C ARG A 601 29.23 -26.85 17.94
N GLN A 602 29.14 -25.80 17.12
CA GLN A 602 28.67 -25.89 15.73
C GLN A 602 29.71 -26.56 14.80
N ILE A 603 30.97 -26.54 15.21
CA ILE A 603 32.01 -27.33 14.55
C ILE A 603 31.90 -28.79 15.00
N ALA A 604 31.69 -29.05 16.29
CA ALA A 604 31.62 -30.40 16.83
C ALA A 604 30.38 -31.20 16.38
N ASP A 605 29.24 -30.54 16.14
CA ASP A 605 27.99 -31.18 15.73
C ASP A 605 27.85 -31.39 14.21
N GLY A 606 28.77 -30.84 13.41
CA GLY A 606 28.81 -30.98 11.95
C GLY A 606 28.14 -29.84 11.17
N THR A 607 27.48 -28.89 11.84
CA THR A 607 26.82 -27.74 11.19
C THR A 607 27.78 -26.96 10.30
N TYR A 608 29.00 -26.69 10.80
CA TYR A 608 30.03 -25.98 10.05
C TYR A 608 30.42 -26.71 8.76
N GLU A 609 30.66 -28.03 8.83
CA GLU A 609 31.04 -28.84 7.68
C GLU A 609 29.95 -28.84 6.60
N ASP A 610 28.68 -29.03 7.01
CA ASP A 610 27.56 -29.06 6.09
C ASP A 610 27.41 -27.72 5.35
N LEU A 611 27.65 -26.60 6.03
CA LEU A 611 27.62 -25.27 5.42
C LEU A 611 28.78 -25.04 4.45
N MET A 612 30.00 -25.45 4.80
CA MET A 612 31.15 -25.36 3.88
C MET A 612 30.91 -26.16 2.60
N ARG A 613 30.34 -27.37 2.71
CA ARG A 613 29.98 -28.19 1.55
C ARG A 613 28.91 -27.53 0.69
N GLN A 614 27.89 -26.95 1.30
CA GLN A 614 26.84 -26.23 0.57
C GLN A 614 27.37 -24.98 -0.14
N GLY A 615 28.25 -24.20 0.50
CA GLY A 615 28.92 -23.06 -0.14
C GLY A 615 29.73 -23.48 -1.36
N MET A 616 30.48 -24.58 -1.24
CA MET A 616 31.23 -25.16 -2.36
C MET A 616 30.31 -25.56 -3.52
N GLU A 617 29.20 -26.27 -3.25
CA GLU A 617 28.25 -26.65 -4.31
C GLU A 617 27.62 -25.42 -4.98
N SER A 618 27.38 -24.34 -4.23
CA SER A 618 26.85 -23.08 -4.77
C SER A 618 27.82 -22.47 -5.80
N PHE A 619 29.13 -22.47 -5.52
CA PHE A 619 30.15 -21.96 -6.44
C PHE A 619 30.20 -22.72 -7.78
N PHE A 620 29.89 -24.03 -7.77
CA PHE A 620 29.88 -24.87 -8.97
C PHE A 620 28.49 -25.00 -9.62
N MET A 621 27.55 -24.11 -9.32
CA MET A 621 26.17 -24.26 -9.78
C MET A 621 25.93 -23.81 -11.23
N PHE A 622 26.70 -22.84 -11.73
CA PHE A 622 26.54 -22.30 -13.10
C PHE A 622 27.74 -22.59 -14.00
N GLU A 623 27.49 -22.59 -15.31
CA GLU A 623 28.56 -22.63 -16.30
C GLU A 623 29.36 -21.31 -16.27
N PRO A 624 30.68 -21.34 -16.55
CA PRO A 624 31.50 -22.50 -16.91
C PRO A 624 31.93 -23.43 -15.76
N PHE A 625 31.74 -23.05 -14.50
CA PHE A 625 32.30 -23.77 -13.35
C PHE A 625 31.83 -25.23 -13.29
N VAL A 626 30.57 -25.51 -13.62
CA VAL A 626 30.01 -26.87 -13.73
C VAL A 626 30.88 -27.74 -14.66
N SER A 627 31.20 -27.25 -15.86
CA SER A 627 31.96 -27.99 -16.86
C SER A 627 33.40 -28.29 -16.45
N PHE A 628 34.02 -27.39 -15.69
CA PHE A 628 35.45 -27.43 -15.40
C PHE A 628 35.76 -27.68 -13.93
N ARG A 629 34.80 -28.22 -13.17
CA ARG A 629 34.98 -28.53 -11.75
C ARG A 629 36.21 -29.40 -11.46
N ASN A 630 36.53 -30.32 -12.37
CA ASN A 630 37.69 -31.21 -12.29
C ASN A 630 39.06 -30.50 -12.37
N TYR A 631 39.10 -29.20 -12.67
CA TYR A 631 40.31 -28.39 -12.68
C TYR A 631 40.65 -27.78 -11.30
N PHE A 632 39.75 -27.90 -10.31
CA PHE A 632 39.87 -27.20 -9.03
C PHE A 632 40.32 -28.12 -7.88
N ASN A 633 41.25 -27.62 -7.07
CA ASN A 633 41.54 -28.09 -5.72
C ASN A 633 40.70 -27.30 -4.72
N LEU A 634 39.93 -27.99 -3.88
CA LEU A 634 38.98 -27.37 -2.96
C LEU A 634 39.28 -27.82 -1.54
N TYR A 635 39.39 -26.83 -0.65
CA TYR A 635 39.66 -27.01 0.76
C TYR A 635 38.64 -26.26 1.60
N TYR A 636 38.41 -26.70 2.84
CA TYR A 636 37.90 -25.81 3.87
C TYR A 636 38.74 -25.87 5.13
N VAL A 637 38.69 -24.81 5.93
CA VAL A 637 39.42 -24.71 7.20
C VAL A 637 38.42 -24.48 8.32
N ASP A 638 38.54 -25.23 9.41
CA ASP A 638 37.78 -25.00 10.64
C ASP A 638 38.23 -23.67 11.25
N VAL A 639 37.30 -22.75 11.52
CA VAL A 639 37.59 -21.45 12.12
C VAL A 639 36.64 -21.27 13.30
N VAL A 640 37.19 -21.34 14.51
CA VAL A 640 36.41 -21.31 15.75
C VAL A 640 36.31 -19.87 16.26
N SER A 641 35.12 -19.28 16.19
CA SER A 641 34.83 -17.94 16.73
C SER A 641 34.56 -17.98 18.23
N LYS A 642 34.91 -16.89 18.92
CA LYS A 642 34.66 -16.76 20.35
C LYS A 642 33.17 -16.67 20.64
N ASN A 643 32.43 -15.88 19.87
CA ASN A 643 30.98 -15.82 19.97
C ASN A 643 30.30 -16.50 18.78
N GLU A 644 29.16 -17.13 19.05
CA GLU A 644 28.27 -17.63 18.02
C GLU A 644 27.44 -16.50 17.42
N GLY A 645 27.38 -16.44 16.08
CA GLY A 645 26.68 -15.42 15.33
C GLY A 645 27.45 -14.09 15.27
N LEU A 646 26.99 -13.19 14.40
CA LEU A 646 27.53 -11.83 14.27
C LEU A 646 26.54 -10.83 14.86
N MET A 647 26.86 -10.25 16.02
CA MET A 647 26.05 -9.22 16.69
C MET A 647 26.95 -8.12 17.28
N GLU A 648 26.36 -6.99 17.66
CA GLU A 648 27.09 -5.91 18.32
C GLU A 648 27.76 -6.40 19.62
N GLY A 649 29.08 -6.20 19.73
CA GLY A 649 29.88 -6.65 20.87
C GLY A 649 30.38 -8.09 20.79
N HIS A 650 30.06 -8.83 19.72
CA HIS A 650 30.64 -10.16 19.48
C HIS A 650 32.08 -10.08 19.01
N GLU A 651 32.88 -11.04 19.46
CA GLU A 651 34.21 -11.29 18.96
C GLU A 651 34.19 -12.54 18.06
N THR A 652 34.33 -12.35 16.76
CA THR A 652 34.48 -13.45 15.79
C THR A 652 35.95 -13.66 15.42
N ALA A 653 36.29 -14.86 14.93
CA ALA A 653 37.68 -15.23 14.64
C ALA A 653 38.30 -14.37 13.53
N LEU A 654 37.54 -14.12 12.47
CA LEU A 654 37.95 -13.32 11.32
C LEU A 654 37.56 -11.85 11.47
N SER A 655 37.05 -11.43 12.64
CA SER A 655 36.66 -10.05 12.92
C SER A 655 35.68 -9.49 11.88
N CYS A 656 34.75 -10.34 11.43
CA CYS A 656 33.69 -9.93 10.53
C CYS A 656 32.80 -8.87 11.17
N TYR A 657 32.23 -8.01 10.32
CA TYR A 657 31.27 -6.98 10.71
C TYR A 657 30.32 -6.67 9.56
N LEU A 658 29.10 -6.27 9.90
CA LEU A 658 28.10 -5.76 8.96
C LEU A 658 28.26 -4.24 8.86
N GLY A 659 28.34 -3.71 7.64
CA GLY A 659 28.42 -2.28 7.36
C GLY A 659 27.08 -1.71 6.88
N GLU A 660 27.08 -0.46 6.41
CA GLU A 660 25.88 0.15 5.82
C GLU A 660 25.45 -0.59 4.54
N GLY A 661 24.13 -0.67 4.32
CA GLY A 661 23.55 -1.42 3.20
C GLY A 661 23.88 -2.90 3.30
N THR A 662 24.27 -3.52 2.18
CA THR A 662 24.64 -4.95 2.14
C THR A 662 26.14 -5.19 2.31
N HIS A 663 26.89 -4.19 2.79
CA HIS A 663 28.34 -4.33 2.94
C HIS A 663 28.68 -5.28 4.09
N ILE A 664 29.63 -6.17 3.87
CA ILE A 664 30.21 -7.02 4.91
C ILE A 664 31.72 -7.04 4.77
N GLY A 665 32.42 -6.98 5.90
CA GLY A 665 33.88 -6.99 5.93
C GLY A 665 34.41 -7.97 6.97
N GLY A 666 35.73 -8.15 6.94
CA GLY A 666 36.49 -8.93 7.92
C GLY A 666 37.99 -8.68 7.78
N ASP A 667 38.78 -9.41 8.55
CA ASP A 667 40.24 -9.39 8.51
C ASP A 667 40.77 -10.32 7.41
N ASN A 668 41.01 -9.75 6.24
CA ASN A 668 41.50 -10.49 5.07
C ASN A 668 42.89 -11.11 5.29
N ASP A 669 43.72 -10.55 6.19
CA ASP A 669 45.06 -11.08 6.48
C ASP A 669 44.96 -12.37 7.31
N LYS A 670 44.00 -12.42 8.26
CA LYS A 670 43.65 -13.67 8.95
C LYS A 670 43.13 -14.71 7.98
N CYS A 671 42.21 -14.34 7.08
CA CYS A 671 41.65 -15.25 6.08
C CYS A 671 42.77 -15.92 5.26
N MET A 672 43.71 -15.11 4.76
CA MET A 672 44.85 -15.62 4.02
C MET A 672 45.81 -16.47 4.86
N THR A 673 45.99 -16.13 6.14
CA THR A 673 46.78 -16.94 7.08
C THR A 673 46.16 -18.32 7.30
N TYR A 674 44.84 -18.42 7.41
CA TYR A 674 44.14 -19.71 7.47
C TYR A 674 44.27 -20.48 6.15
N ALA A 675 44.08 -19.81 5.00
CA ALA A 675 44.21 -20.45 3.69
C ALA A 675 45.61 -21.01 3.43
N ALA A 676 46.66 -20.31 3.87
CA ALA A 676 48.04 -20.78 3.76
C ALA A 676 48.36 -22.05 4.58
N ARG A 677 47.44 -22.50 5.46
CA ARG A 677 47.59 -23.79 6.16
C ARG A 677 47.20 -24.99 5.30
N CYS A 678 46.42 -24.78 4.23
CA CYS A 678 45.85 -25.87 3.44
C CYS A 678 46.90 -26.69 2.70
N ASP A 679 47.90 -26.01 2.13
CA ASP A 679 49.01 -26.60 1.41
C ASP A 679 50.23 -25.64 1.43
N ASN A 680 51.37 -26.08 0.91
CA ASN A 680 52.56 -25.24 0.74
C ASN A 680 52.47 -24.41 -0.55
N PHE A 681 51.43 -23.60 -0.68
CA PHE A 681 51.21 -22.75 -1.85
C PHE A 681 52.39 -21.81 -2.09
N THR A 682 52.81 -21.71 -3.35
CA THR A 682 53.79 -20.74 -3.80
C THR A 682 53.23 -19.32 -3.70
N SER A 683 54.12 -18.31 -3.70
CA SER A 683 53.68 -16.91 -3.74
C SER A 683 52.82 -16.60 -4.96
N GLU A 684 53.08 -17.25 -6.10
CA GLU A 684 52.27 -17.06 -7.32
C GLU A 684 50.86 -17.63 -7.15
N GLU A 685 50.73 -18.83 -6.58
CA GLU A 685 49.41 -19.42 -6.29
C GLU A 685 48.62 -18.61 -5.27
N MET A 686 49.28 -18.10 -4.22
CA MET A 686 48.63 -17.21 -3.25
C MET A 686 48.16 -15.89 -3.88
N ASN A 687 48.84 -15.41 -4.93
CA ASN A 687 48.44 -14.21 -5.68
C ASN A 687 47.25 -14.45 -6.64
N GLU A 688 46.83 -15.71 -6.85
CA GLU A 688 45.66 -16.05 -7.67
C GLU A 688 44.54 -16.73 -6.85
N MET A 689 44.74 -16.89 -5.55
CA MET A 689 43.84 -17.60 -4.62
C MET A 689 42.47 -16.94 -4.51
N LEU A 690 41.42 -17.75 -4.52
CA LEU A 690 40.08 -17.35 -4.08
C LEU A 690 39.80 -17.92 -2.68
N ILE A 691 39.41 -17.05 -1.76
CA ILE A 691 38.92 -17.42 -0.43
C ILE A 691 37.44 -17.04 -0.32
N ILE A 692 36.61 -18.00 0.07
CA ILE A 692 35.17 -17.81 0.28
C ILE A 692 34.88 -17.92 1.78
N VAL A 693 34.40 -16.83 2.37
CA VAL A 693 34.05 -16.73 3.79
C VAL A 693 32.53 -16.72 3.93
N LEU A 694 31.99 -17.72 4.62
CA LEU A 694 30.57 -17.77 4.99
C LEU A 694 30.39 -17.26 6.42
N VAL A 695 29.60 -16.21 6.62
CA VAL A 695 29.44 -15.58 7.93
C VAL A 695 28.12 -16.00 8.55
N ASN A 696 28.16 -16.47 9.81
CA ASN A 696 26.99 -16.91 10.58
C ASN A 696 26.10 -15.72 10.97
N SER A 697 25.38 -15.20 9.99
CA SER A 697 24.32 -14.21 10.12
C SER A 697 23.26 -14.49 9.06
N THR A 698 22.01 -14.15 9.36
CA THR A 698 20.88 -14.29 8.44
C THR A 698 20.55 -13.00 7.68
N GLU A 699 21.21 -11.89 8.00
CA GLU A 699 21.09 -10.63 7.24
C GLU A 699 21.62 -10.78 5.82
N HIS A 700 21.14 -10.01 4.84
CA HIS A 700 21.57 -10.10 3.44
C HIS A 700 22.80 -9.22 3.18
N HIS A 701 24.00 -9.83 3.19
CA HIS A 701 25.25 -9.10 2.92
C HIS A 701 26.20 -9.91 2.04
N GLY A 702 26.84 -9.21 1.12
CA GLY A 702 27.82 -9.74 0.18
C GLY A 702 28.88 -8.70 -0.15
N THR A 703 30.15 -9.10 -0.14
CA THR A 703 31.26 -8.22 -0.55
C THR A 703 32.46 -9.04 -1.03
N ALA A 704 33.07 -8.60 -2.12
CA ALA A 704 34.33 -9.14 -2.63
C ALA A 704 35.49 -8.16 -2.41
N HIS A 705 36.59 -8.64 -1.84
CA HIS A 705 37.84 -7.91 -1.76
C HIS A 705 38.81 -8.48 -2.79
N ILE A 706 39.03 -7.75 -3.88
CA ILE A 706 39.93 -8.20 -4.95
C ILE A 706 41.27 -7.48 -4.89
N SER A 707 42.34 -8.20 -5.22
CA SER A 707 43.71 -7.71 -5.14
C SER A 707 44.46 -7.98 -6.42
N GLY A 708 45.11 -6.94 -6.95
CA GLY A 708 46.02 -7.03 -8.09
C GLY A 708 47.48 -7.00 -7.63
N SER A 709 48.39 -7.45 -8.49
CA SER A 709 49.82 -7.33 -8.25
C SER A 709 50.52 -6.88 -9.52
N SER A 710 51.26 -5.77 -9.44
CA SER A 710 52.10 -5.29 -10.54
C SER A 710 53.19 -6.27 -10.99
N ALA A 711 53.51 -7.27 -10.15
CA ALA A 711 54.41 -8.36 -10.52
C ALA A 711 53.75 -9.40 -11.44
N TYR A 712 52.41 -9.44 -11.47
CA TYR A 712 51.60 -10.47 -12.10
C TYR A 712 50.49 -9.82 -12.94
N LEU A 713 50.87 -9.05 -13.95
CA LEU A 713 49.95 -8.45 -14.94
C LEU A 713 49.47 -9.49 -15.96
N GLY A 714 48.27 -9.31 -16.53
CA GLY A 714 47.69 -10.23 -17.49
C GLY A 714 46.33 -9.77 -18.05
N ASP A 715 45.72 -10.58 -18.91
CA ASP A 715 44.49 -10.23 -19.65
C ASP A 715 43.31 -11.17 -19.35
N TYR A 716 43.39 -11.96 -18.27
CA TYR A 716 42.44 -13.02 -17.95
C TYR A 716 41.90 -12.95 -16.51
N GLY A 717 41.90 -11.78 -15.89
CA GLY A 717 41.33 -11.59 -14.55
C GLY A 717 42.32 -11.82 -13.41
N ARG A 718 43.61 -11.52 -13.57
CA ARG A 718 44.67 -11.86 -12.59
C ARG A 718 44.43 -11.27 -11.21
N GLY A 719 44.78 -12.03 -10.16
CA GLY A 719 44.77 -11.54 -8.78
C GLY A 719 43.93 -12.37 -7.81
N SER A 720 44.20 -12.21 -6.52
CA SER A 720 43.53 -12.95 -5.45
C SER A 720 42.24 -12.27 -5.01
N ALA A 721 41.41 -12.99 -4.25
CA ALA A 721 40.21 -12.45 -3.66
C ALA A 721 39.86 -13.10 -2.32
N VAL A 722 39.26 -12.31 -1.43
CA VAL A 722 38.52 -12.79 -0.25
C VAL A 722 37.10 -12.28 -0.38
N THR A 723 36.12 -13.19 -0.37
CA THR A 723 34.71 -12.84 -0.51
C THR A 723 33.95 -13.22 0.75
N TYR A 724 33.08 -12.34 1.22
CA TYR A 724 32.24 -12.56 2.39
C TYR A 724 30.79 -12.67 1.95
N SER A 725 30.08 -13.66 2.48
CA SER A 725 28.65 -13.83 2.26
C SER A 725 28.01 -14.36 3.54
N THR A 726 26.86 -13.83 3.92
CA THR A 726 26.08 -14.33 5.06
C THR A 726 25.33 -15.61 4.70
N LEU A 727 24.72 -16.27 5.70
CA LEU A 727 24.02 -17.54 5.49
C LEU A 727 22.64 -17.41 4.85
N GLU A 728 22.01 -16.23 4.94
CA GLU A 728 20.77 -15.78 4.29
C GLU A 728 19.61 -16.79 4.21
N THR A 729 18.44 -16.38 4.69
CA THR A 729 17.18 -17.13 4.50
C THR A 729 16.30 -16.44 3.45
N PRO A 730 15.89 -17.10 2.35
CA PRO A 730 16.06 -18.53 2.01
C PRO A 730 17.39 -18.88 1.32
N GLN A 731 17.79 -20.16 1.38
CA GLN A 731 19.02 -20.73 0.77
C GLN A 731 19.32 -20.29 -0.68
N LYS A 732 18.28 -20.03 -1.48
CA LYS A 732 18.44 -19.57 -2.88
C LYS A 732 19.13 -18.21 -2.99
N VAL A 733 18.96 -17.35 -1.99
CA VAL A 733 19.58 -16.02 -1.94
C VAL A 733 21.07 -16.19 -1.66
N ARG A 734 21.43 -16.99 -0.64
CA ARG A 734 22.82 -17.35 -0.35
C ARG A 734 23.54 -17.88 -1.60
N ILE A 735 22.88 -18.76 -2.35
CA ILE A 735 23.39 -19.28 -3.62
C ILE A 735 23.67 -18.12 -4.60
N GLY A 736 22.72 -17.21 -4.78
CA GLY A 736 22.87 -16.02 -5.61
C GLY A 736 24.05 -15.14 -5.17
N THR A 737 24.15 -14.83 -3.88
CA THR A 737 25.22 -14.02 -3.29
C THR A 737 26.60 -14.68 -3.46
N VAL A 738 26.74 -15.97 -3.14
CA VAL A 738 28.02 -16.70 -3.34
C VAL A 738 28.43 -16.71 -4.80
N ILE A 739 27.49 -16.89 -5.73
CA ILE A 739 27.80 -16.90 -7.16
C ILE A 739 28.21 -15.50 -7.62
N HIS A 740 27.47 -14.47 -7.23
CA HIS A 740 27.78 -13.09 -7.60
C HIS A 740 29.15 -12.65 -7.05
N GLU A 741 29.35 -12.82 -5.75
CA GLU A 741 30.55 -12.39 -5.05
C GLU A 741 31.75 -13.29 -5.33
N ALA A 742 31.64 -14.60 -5.08
CA ALA A 742 32.78 -15.50 -5.20
C ALA A 742 33.07 -15.89 -6.65
N ALA A 743 32.05 -16.21 -7.45
CA ALA A 743 32.25 -16.67 -8.83
C ALA A 743 32.41 -15.50 -9.81
N GLY A 744 31.59 -14.46 -9.67
CA GLY A 744 31.62 -13.25 -10.50
C GLY A 744 32.79 -12.33 -10.17
N HIS A 745 32.77 -11.68 -9.00
CA HIS A 745 33.82 -10.74 -8.61
C HIS A 745 35.12 -11.44 -8.19
N GLY A 746 35.03 -12.40 -7.26
CA GLY A 746 36.17 -13.01 -6.59
C GLY A 746 37.04 -13.82 -7.55
N PHE A 747 36.43 -14.76 -8.28
CA PHE A 747 37.11 -15.57 -9.26
C PHE A 747 37.31 -14.80 -10.57
N ALA A 748 36.22 -14.43 -11.25
CA ALA A 748 36.28 -13.97 -12.63
C ALA A 748 36.60 -12.48 -12.80
N LYS A 749 36.64 -11.71 -11.71
CA LYS A 749 36.90 -10.26 -11.70
C LYS A 749 35.92 -9.51 -12.61
N LEU A 750 34.65 -9.89 -12.59
CA LEU A 750 33.60 -9.18 -13.30
C LEU A 750 33.16 -7.94 -12.53
N ALA A 751 32.60 -6.96 -13.25
CA ALA A 751 32.02 -5.77 -12.66
C ALA A 751 30.53 -5.98 -12.39
N ASP A 752 29.99 -5.21 -11.45
CA ASP A 752 28.55 -5.09 -11.27
C ASP A 752 27.89 -4.56 -12.54
N GLU A 753 26.72 -5.08 -12.87
CA GLU A 753 25.91 -4.68 -14.03
C GLU A 753 24.64 -3.90 -13.63
N TYR A 754 24.37 -3.73 -12.34
CA TYR A 754 23.26 -2.91 -11.84
C TYR A 754 23.65 -1.43 -11.68
N VAL A 755 22.63 -0.62 -11.36
CA VAL A 755 22.70 0.84 -11.28
C VAL A 755 21.95 1.33 -10.04
N TYR A 756 22.47 2.34 -9.34
CA TYR A 756 21.74 3.02 -8.27
C TYR A 756 20.89 4.17 -8.78
N ASP A 757 19.76 4.38 -8.13
CA ASP A 757 18.86 5.51 -8.42
C ASP A 757 19.17 6.77 -7.58
N THR A 758 20.45 7.03 -7.26
CA THR A 758 20.86 8.21 -6.46
C THR A 758 21.66 9.23 -7.29
N PRO A 759 21.63 10.53 -6.95
CA PRO A 759 22.36 11.56 -7.69
C PRO A 759 23.87 11.32 -7.82
N GLU A 760 24.48 10.67 -6.83
CA GLU A 760 25.91 10.33 -6.81
C GLU A 760 26.31 9.39 -7.95
N TYR A 761 25.43 8.49 -8.34
CA TYR A 761 25.66 7.48 -9.38
C TYR A 761 24.96 7.81 -10.71
N ALA A 762 24.72 9.10 -11.00
CA ALA A 762 24.05 9.53 -12.24
C ALA A 762 24.90 9.28 -13.51
N ARG A 763 26.17 9.68 -13.51
CA ARG A 763 27.13 9.47 -14.61
C ARG A 763 28.47 9.06 -14.03
N ILE A 764 29.09 8.04 -14.62
CA ILE A 764 30.44 7.64 -14.21
C ILE A 764 31.44 8.79 -14.42
N PRO A 765 32.32 9.08 -13.44
CA PRO A 765 33.39 10.08 -13.60
C PRO A 765 34.45 9.64 -14.62
N ASP A 766 35.00 10.58 -15.39
CA ASP A 766 36.05 10.28 -16.39
C ASP A 766 37.34 9.73 -15.73
N THR A 767 37.58 10.08 -14.46
CA THR A 767 38.65 9.55 -13.62
C THR A 767 38.45 8.05 -13.33
N GLU A 768 37.21 7.64 -13.06
CA GLU A 768 36.84 6.24 -12.88
C GLU A 768 36.94 5.45 -14.18
N ILE A 769 36.49 6.02 -15.31
CA ILE A 769 36.68 5.41 -16.64
C ILE A 769 38.17 5.11 -16.89
N THR A 770 39.04 6.10 -16.67
CA THR A 770 40.48 5.95 -16.88
C THR A 770 41.07 4.84 -16.01
N ARG A 771 40.64 4.77 -14.74
CA ARG A 771 41.10 3.76 -13.78
C ARG A 771 40.66 2.36 -14.20
N VAL A 772 39.37 2.18 -14.46
CA VAL A 772 38.81 0.87 -14.85
C VAL A 772 39.36 0.40 -16.19
N SER A 773 39.51 1.28 -17.18
CA SER A 773 40.17 0.93 -18.44
C SER A 773 41.64 0.52 -18.25
N GLY A 774 42.32 1.06 -17.24
CA GLY A 774 43.64 0.58 -16.81
C GLY A 774 43.57 -0.86 -16.31
N TRP A 775 42.63 -1.18 -15.41
CA TRP A 775 42.46 -2.54 -14.88
C TRP A 775 42.05 -3.55 -15.94
N GLN A 776 41.17 -3.18 -16.86
CA GLN A 776 40.80 -4.00 -18.02
C GLN A 776 42.01 -4.39 -18.86
N LYS A 777 42.95 -3.46 -19.04
CA LYS A 777 44.15 -3.67 -19.85
C LYS A 777 45.25 -4.44 -19.09
N ASP A 778 45.50 -4.09 -17.84
CA ASP A 778 46.68 -4.54 -17.09
C ASP A 778 46.41 -5.85 -16.33
N PHE A 779 45.15 -6.14 -15.98
CA PHE A 779 44.75 -7.33 -15.24
C PHE A 779 43.66 -8.17 -15.91
N GLY A 780 42.98 -7.66 -16.94
CA GLY A 780 41.83 -8.32 -17.56
C GLY A 780 40.58 -8.33 -16.68
N TRP A 781 40.44 -7.34 -15.79
CA TRP A 781 39.25 -7.19 -14.95
C TRP A 781 38.11 -6.53 -15.74
N TYR A 782 36.87 -6.75 -15.32
CA TYR A 782 35.67 -6.01 -15.76
C TYR A 782 35.44 -6.04 -17.27
N THR A 783 35.68 -7.20 -17.88
CA THR A 783 35.46 -7.39 -19.31
C THR A 783 33.98 -7.50 -19.70
N ASN A 784 33.07 -7.52 -18.70
CA ASN A 784 31.62 -7.49 -18.88
C ASN A 784 31.01 -6.08 -18.86
N ILE A 785 31.83 -5.02 -18.81
CA ILE A 785 31.39 -3.63 -19.00
C ILE A 785 32.30 -2.90 -19.98
N ASP A 786 31.80 -1.83 -20.58
CA ASP A 786 32.57 -0.96 -21.48
C ASP A 786 32.14 0.50 -21.32
N PHE A 787 32.97 1.43 -21.79
CA PHE A 787 32.72 2.88 -21.77
C PHE A 787 32.47 3.46 -23.18
N THR A 788 32.24 2.60 -24.17
CA THR A 788 31.75 2.96 -25.51
C THR A 788 30.34 2.42 -25.76
N ASN A 789 29.50 3.22 -26.42
CA ASN A 789 28.16 2.80 -26.85
C ASN A 789 28.13 2.13 -28.24
N ASN A 790 29.29 1.95 -28.87
CA ASN A 790 29.38 1.44 -30.23
C ASN A 790 29.47 -0.10 -30.25
N PRO A 791 28.45 -0.81 -30.78
CA PRO A 791 28.41 -2.28 -30.81
C PRO A 791 29.59 -2.93 -31.55
N SER A 792 30.27 -2.21 -32.43
CA SER A 792 31.44 -2.72 -33.16
C SER A 792 32.76 -2.59 -32.39
N THR A 793 32.79 -1.85 -31.27
CA THR A 793 34.03 -1.58 -30.52
C THR A 793 33.97 -1.97 -29.05
N VAL A 794 32.80 -2.28 -28.49
CA VAL A 794 32.70 -2.81 -27.13
C VAL A 794 33.51 -4.10 -26.98
N LEU A 795 34.00 -4.41 -25.78
CA LEU A 795 34.81 -5.60 -25.48
C LEU A 795 34.17 -6.92 -25.95
N TRP A 796 32.83 -7.00 -26.01
CA TRP A 796 32.08 -8.18 -26.46
C TRP A 796 31.53 -8.07 -27.90
N ASN A 797 32.09 -7.21 -28.75
CA ASN A 797 31.61 -6.98 -30.12
C ASN A 797 31.47 -8.28 -30.96
N LYS A 798 32.33 -9.28 -30.72
CA LYS A 798 32.31 -10.55 -31.43
C LYS A 798 30.99 -11.28 -31.19
N PHE A 799 30.53 -11.30 -29.94
CA PHE A 799 29.27 -11.93 -29.56
C PHE A 799 28.05 -11.23 -30.18
N ILE A 800 28.08 -9.90 -30.31
CA ILE A 800 27.03 -9.13 -31.01
C ILE A 800 26.98 -9.51 -32.49
N SER A 801 28.14 -9.65 -33.14
CA SER A 801 28.23 -9.96 -34.57
C SER A 801 28.02 -11.44 -34.92
N ASP A 802 28.02 -12.32 -33.92
CA ASP A 802 27.94 -13.77 -34.10
C ASP A 802 26.50 -14.27 -33.98
N ASN A 803 25.91 -14.62 -35.12
CA ASN A 803 24.53 -15.10 -35.20
C ASN A 803 24.23 -16.31 -34.32
N ARG A 804 25.24 -17.04 -33.83
CA ARG A 804 25.03 -18.16 -32.90
C ARG A 804 24.51 -17.71 -31.54
N TYR A 805 24.77 -16.46 -31.14
CA TYR A 805 24.34 -15.85 -29.88
C TYR A 805 23.09 -14.95 -30.01
N GLN A 806 22.47 -14.89 -31.18
CA GLN A 806 21.32 -14.01 -31.44
C GLN A 806 20.15 -14.18 -30.45
N ASN A 807 20.03 -15.36 -29.84
CA ASN A 807 18.96 -15.68 -28.87
C ASN A 807 19.27 -15.23 -27.44
N GLU A 808 20.50 -14.81 -27.14
CA GLU A 808 20.88 -14.29 -25.81
C GLU A 808 20.71 -12.76 -25.70
N ASN A 809 20.20 -12.11 -26.76
CA ASN A 809 19.91 -10.67 -26.81
C ASN A 809 21.11 -9.81 -26.36
N ILE A 810 22.31 -10.17 -26.82
CA ILE A 810 23.54 -9.46 -26.47
C ILE A 810 23.59 -8.14 -27.25
N GLY A 811 23.74 -7.04 -26.52
CA GLY A 811 23.69 -5.68 -27.05
C GLY A 811 24.61 -4.74 -26.28
N VAL A 812 24.26 -3.46 -26.30
CA VAL A 812 25.02 -2.40 -25.62
C VAL A 812 24.03 -1.62 -24.76
N PHE A 813 23.75 -2.16 -23.57
CA PHE A 813 22.73 -1.62 -22.67
C PHE A 813 23.38 -0.60 -21.74
N GLU A 814 22.89 0.64 -21.76
CA GLU A 814 23.44 1.67 -20.89
C GLU A 814 23.10 1.39 -19.42
N GLY A 815 24.05 1.69 -18.54
CA GLY A 815 23.98 1.43 -17.12
C GLY A 815 24.74 0.18 -16.71
N GLY A 816 25.58 0.31 -15.69
CA GLY A 816 26.43 -0.73 -15.12
C GLY A 816 27.45 -0.11 -14.17
N TYR A 817 28.23 -0.94 -13.48
CA TYR A 817 29.23 -0.49 -12.50
C TYR A 817 28.64 0.53 -11.50
N CYS A 818 27.41 0.30 -11.05
CA CYS A 818 26.61 1.18 -10.19
C CYS A 818 26.10 2.48 -10.84
N TYR A 819 26.59 2.90 -12.00
CA TYR A 819 26.24 4.18 -12.64
C TYR A 819 25.16 4.06 -13.72
N ARG A 820 24.24 5.04 -13.77
CA ARG A 820 23.15 5.07 -14.77
C ARG A 820 23.61 5.40 -16.19
N THR A 821 24.63 6.24 -16.37
CA THR A 821 25.07 6.70 -17.70
C THR A 821 26.60 6.68 -17.86
N GLY A 822 27.07 6.52 -19.10
CA GLY A 822 28.50 6.54 -19.45
C GLY A 822 29.25 5.21 -19.30
N VAL A 823 28.53 4.13 -19.00
CA VAL A 823 29.03 2.75 -18.93
C VAL A 823 27.94 1.81 -19.46
N TRP A 824 28.35 0.76 -20.16
CA TRP A 824 27.45 -0.17 -20.84
C TRP A 824 27.72 -1.61 -20.42
N ARG A 825 26.68 -2.43 -20.46
CA ARG A 825 26.69 -3.87 -20.17
C ARG A 825 26.14 -4.69 -21.35
N PRO A 826 26.43 -6.00 -21.43
CA PRO A 826 26.10 -6.82 -22.59
C PRO A 826 24.66 -7.29 -22.68
N THR A 827 23.92 -7.41 -21.56
CA THR A 827 22.53 -7.89 -21.54
C THR A 827 21.67 -7.07 -20.57
N GLU A 828 20.35 -7.11 -20.74
CA GLU A 828 19.44 -6.44 -19.79
C GLU A 828 19.55 -7.01 -18.39
N GLU A 829 19.65 -8.35 -18.29
CA GLU A 829 19.76 -9.13 -17.06
C GLU A 829 20.98 -10.07 -17.10
N SER A 830 21.60 -10.30 -15.96
CA SER A 830 22.61 -11.32 -15.72
C SER A 830 22.79 -11.56 -14.22
N VAL A 831 23.53 -12.60 -13.85
CA VAL A 831 23.96 -12.83 -12.45
C VAL A 831 24.70 -11.61 -11.87
N MET A 832 25.44 -10.86 -12.69
CA MET A 832 26.16 -9.67 -12.24
C MET A 832 25.25 -8.44 -12.09
N ARG A 833 23.97 -8.53 -12.45
CA ARG A 833 22.99 -7.45 -12.27
C ARG A 833 22.04 -7.70 -11.10
N THR A 834 21.67 -8.94 -10.82
CA THR A 834 20.72 -9.27 -9.75
C THR A 834 21.22 -10.45 -8.93
N SER A 835 21.41 -10.27 -7.62
CA SER A 835 21.69 -11.36 -6.67
C SER A 835 20.43 -12.20 -6.38
N TYR A 836 19.24 -11.59 -6.49
CA TYR A 836 17.92 -12.22 -6.35
C TYR A 836 17.31 -12.57 -7.71
N ASN A 837 17.30 -13.87 -8.05
CA ASN A 837 16.37 -14.59 -8.94
C ASN A 837 17.07 -15.48 -9.97
N TYR A 838 17.12 -16.77 -9.64
CA TYR A 838 17.00 -17.82 -10.63
C TYR A 838 15.78 -17.53 -11.53
N PRO A 839 15.92 -17.49 -12.87
CA PRO A 839 16.83 -18.34 -13.66
C PRO A 839 17.89 -17.59 -14.49
N TYR A 840 18.40 -16.43 -14.06
CA TYR A 840 19.46 -15.74 -14.82
C TYR A 840 20.82 -16.43 -14.68
N ASP A 841 21.60 -16.42 -15.76
CA ASP A 841 22.91 -17.05 -15.89
C ASP A 841 23.96 -15.96 -16.17
N PHE A 842 25.25 -16.29 -16.14
CA PHE A 842 26.28 -15.40 -16.65
C PHE A 842 26.03 -15.15 -18.14
N ASN A 843 26.04 -13.88 -18.58
CA ASN A 843 25.97 -13.56 -20.01
C ASN A 843 27.19 -14.12 -20.76
N ALA A 844 27.09 -14.33 -22.08
CA ALA A 844 28.16 -14.97 -22.85
C ALA A 844 29.54 -14.29 -22.70
N PRO A 845 29.65 -12.95 -22.64
CA PRO A 845 30.93 -12.30 -22.36
C PRO A 845 31.51 -12.65 -20.99
N SER A 846 30.66 -12.72 -19.95
CA SER A 846 31.06 -13.16 -18.61
C SER A 846 31.51 -14.63 -18.61
N ARG A 847 30.78 -15.52 -19.30
CA ARG A 847 31.18 -16.93 -19.45
C ARG A 847 32.52 -17.07 -20.18
N ALA A 848 32.78 -16.24 -21.19
CA ALA A 848 34.06 -16.21 -21.90
C ALA A 848 35.22 -15.76 -21.01
N ALA A 849 35.01 -14.75 -20.17
CA ALA A 849 36.00 -14.30 -19.19
C ALA A 849 36.32 -15.39 -18.17
N ILE A 850 35.29 -16.04 -17.61
CA ILE A 850 35.45 -17.17 -16.68
C ILE A 850 36.21 -18.32 -17.36
N TYR A 851 35.80 -18.70 -18.57
CA TYR A 851 36.44 -19.76 -19.35
C TYR A 851 37.93 -19.46 -19.59
N ASN A 852 38.24 -18.24 -20.05
CA ASN A 852 39.62 -17.80 -20.28
C ASN A 852 40.47 -17.94 -19.01
N ARG A 853 39.94 -17.46 -17.87
CA ARG A 853 40.64 -17.53 -16.59
C ARG A 853 40.90 -18.97 -16.12
N ILE A 854 39.89 -19.83 -16.19
CA ILE A 854 40.02 -21.25 -15.83
C ILE A 854 41.16 -21.88 -16.63
N HIS A 855 41.17 -21.70 -17.95
CA HIS A 855 42.15 -22.36 -18.82
C HIS A 855 43.56 -21.77 -18.65
N LYS A 856 43.68 -20.46 -18.45
CA LYS A 856 44.96 -19.81 -18.14
C LYS A 856 45.57 -20.32 -16.84
N LEU A 857 44.77 -20.48 -15.78
CA LEU A 857 45.27 -21.03 -14.51
C LEU A 857 45.58 -22.53 -14.64
N ALA A 858 44.74 -23.27 -15.37
CA ALA A 858 44.89 -24.70 -15.59
C ALA A 858 46.12 -25.09 -16.42
N TYR A 859 46.45 -24.31 -17.46
CA TYR A 859 47.47 -24.67 -18.44
C TYR A 859 48.66 -23.70 -18.47
N GLY A 860 48.58 -22.60 -17.72
CA GLY A 860 49.62 -21.58 -17.63
C GLY A 860 49.61 -20.58 -18.78
N GLU A 861 50.58 -19.66 -18.74
CA GLU A 861 50.60 -18.48 -19.60
C GLU A 861 50.71 -18.75 -21.11
N SER A 862 51.24 -19.91 -21.50
CA SER A 862 51.35 -20.29 -22.92
C SER A 862 50.01 -20.64 -23.56
N TRP A 863 48.97 -20.92 -22.76
CA TRP A 863 47.63 -21.14 -23.29
C TRP A 863 47.04 -19.81 -23.74
N THR A 864 46.34 -19.82 -24.87
CA THR A 864 45.74 -18.62 -25.48
C THR A 864 44.28 -18.86 -25.78
N PHE A 865 43.43 -17.87 -25.50
CA PHE A 865 42.00 -17.95 -25.77
C PHE A 865 41.71 -18.06 -27.27
N ASP A 866 41.06 -19.14 -27.68
CA ASP A 866 40.48 -19.31 -29.01
C ASP A 866 38.96 -19.11 -28.94
N TYR A 867 38.47 -18.11 -29.68
CA TYR A 867 37.05 -17.76 -29.69
C TYR A 867 36.18 -18.90 -30.26
N GLU A 868 36.60 -19.57 -31.32
CA GLU A 868 35.79 -20.62 -31.93
C GLU A 868 35.74 -21.88 -31.06
N GLU A 869 36.83 -22.20 -30.36
CA GLU A 869 36.85 -23.27 -29.35
C GLU A 869 35.88 -22.99 -28.21
N PHE A 870 35.93 -21.76 -27.65
CA PHE A 870 34.98 -21.32 -26.64
C PHE A 870 33.53 -21.43 -27.13
N VAL A 871 33.22 -20.90 -28.32
CA VAL A 871 31.85 -20.92 -28.84
C VAL A 871 31.36 -22.35 -29.10
N ASN A 872 32.23 -23.24 -29.58
CA ASN A 872 31.87 -24.65 -29.76
C ASN A 872 31.55 -25.33 -28.41
N TRP A 873 32.31 -25.01 -27.36
CA TRP A 873 32.04 -25.49 -26.00
C TRP A 873 30.73 -24.91 -25.47
N ASP A 874 30.57 -23.59 -25.47
CA ASP A 874 29.46 -22.87 -24.86
C ASP A 874 28.10 -23.26 -25.48
N LEU A 875 28.04 -23.38 -26.81
CA LEU A 875 26.82 -23.79 -27.53
C LEU A 875 26.51 -25.28 -27.42
N SER A 876 27.49 -26.14 -27.11
CA SER A 876 27.24 -27.57 -26.92
C SER A 876 26.40 -27.85 -25.67
N ARG A 877 26.43 -26.92 -24.70
CA ARG A 877 25.71 -26.98 -23.42
C ARG A 877 24.36 -26.27 -23.46
N SER A 878 24.21 -25.20 -24.26
CA SER A 878 22.94 -24.45 -24.40
C SER A 878 21.76 -25.27 -24.95
N ARG A 879 22.03 -26.49 -25.45
CA ARG A 879 21.01 -27.43 -25.96
C ARG A 879 20.42 -28.37 -24.90
N THR A 880 20.86 -28.33 -23.65
CA THR A 880 20.45 -29.33 -22.62
C THR A 880 19.59 -28.77 -21.48
N VAL A 881 19.43 -27.44 -21.34
CA VAL A 881 18.50 -26.85 -20.35
C VAL A 881 17.67 -25.78 -21.03
N SER A 882 16.37 -26.04 -21.22
CA SER A 882 15.42 -25.08 -21.78
C SER A 882 15.31 -23.86 -20.85
N ARG A 883 15.85 -22.71 -21.28
CA ARG A 883 15.62 -21.41 -20.62
C ARG A 883 14.14 -21.03 -20.77
N ALA A 884 13.33 -21.32 -19.76
CA ALA A 884 11.95 -20.83 -19.68
C ALA A 884 11.99 -19.35 -19.30
N VAL A 885 11.59 -18.49 -20.23
CA VAL A 885 11.35 -17.06 -19.99
C VAL A 885 10.06 -16.94 -19.16
N VAL A 886 10.16 -16.44 -17.93
CA VAL A 886 9.00 -16.02 -17.12
C VAL A 886 9.03 -14.50 -16.98
N ALA A 887 7.85 -13.90 -17.05
CA ALA A 887 7.58 -12.46 -17.05
C ALA A 887 8.16 -11.72 -15.82
N PRO A 888 8.44 -10.40 -15.93
CA PRO A 888 9.07 -9.62 -14.87
C PRO A 888 8.13 -9.47 -13.66
N VAL A 889 8.67 -9.71 -12.46
CA VAL A 889 8.02 -9.37 -11.19
C VAL A 889 8.45 -7.96 -10.81
N SER A 890 7.48 -7.08 -10.59
CA SER A 890 7.69 -5.73 -10.06
C SER A 890 7.65 -5.76 -8.53
N THR A 891 8.81 -5.74 -7.88
CA THR A 891 8.98 -5.30 -6.50
C THR A 891 10.38 -4.71 -6.35
N GLN A 892 10.52 -3.65 -5.55
CA GLN A 892 11.78 -2.95 -5.26
C GLN A 892 12.91 -3.96 -5.00
N ILE A 893 13.97 -3.85 -5.79
CA ILE A 893 15.20 -4.62 -5.64
C ILE A 893 15.98 -3.89 -4.53
N GLU A 894 16.21 -4.54 -3.39
CA GLU A 894 17.26 -4.08 -2.47
C GLU A 894 18.59 -4.22 -3.20
N GLN A 895 19.04 -3.10 -3.76
CA GLN A 895 20.33 -3.01 -4.43
C GLN A 895 21.40 -2.94 -3.35
N THR A 896 22.46 -3.73 -3.52
CA THR A 896 23.59 -3.87 -2.60
C THR A 896 24.28 -2.53 -2.34
N ALA A 897 25.09 -2.35 -1.29
CA ALA A 897 26.12 -1.28 -1.25
C ALA A 897 27.27 -1.65 -2.21
N PRO A 898 28.13 -0.73 -2.72
CA PRO A 898 29.12 -1.08 -3.75
C PRO A 898 30.03 -2.23 -3.25
N PRO A 899 29.91 -3.44 -3.82
CA PRO A 899 30.27 -4.68 -3.12
C PRO A 899 31.74 -5.02 -3.25
N VAL A 900 32.54 -4.22 -3.96
CA VAL A 900 33.92 -4.58 -4.25
C VAL A 900 34.93 -3.55 -3.76
N THR A 901 35.85 -4.00 -2.90
CA THR A 901 37.00 -3.19 -2.47
C THR A 901 38.23 -3.50 -3.34
N TYR A 902 38.88 -2.45 -3.86
CA TYR A 902 39.98 -2.54 -4.83
C TYR A 902 41.37 -2.17 -4.27
N ASN A 903 42.42 -2.35 -5.09
CA ASN A 903 43.77 -1.81 -4.93
C ASN A 903 44.53 -2.29 -3.67
N ARG A 904 44.45 -3.59 -3.39
CA ARG A 904 45.37 -4.25 -2.46
C ARG A 904 46.37 -5.09 -3.27
N ARG A 905 47.58 -5.30 -2.75
CA ARG A 905 48.57 -6.30 -3.21
C ARG A 905 48.82 -7.33 -2.12
N TRP A 906 49.03 -8.58 -2.49
CA TRP A 906 49.49 -9.60 -1.54
C TRP A 906 51.02 -9.57 -1.41
N GLU A 907 51.53 -9.41 -0.18
CA GLU A 907 52.96 -9.41 0.10
C GLU A 907 53.26 -10.04 1.48
N ASN A 908 54.02 -11.14 1.49
CA ASN A 908 54.55 -11.78 2.69
C ASN A 908 53.50 -12.14 3.77
N GLY A 909 52.35 -12.69 3.39
CA GLY A 909 51.35 -13.13 4.38
C GLY A 909 50.27 -12.10 4.71
N ARG A 910 50.17 -10.99 3.98
CA ARG A 910 49.14 -9.95 4.18
C ARG A 910 48.82 -9.14 2.93
N PHE A 911 47.68 -8.47 2.92
CA PHE A 911 47.30 -7.45 1.96
C PHE A 911 47.93 -6.08 2.31
N VAL A 912 48.38 -5.35 1.31
CA VAL A 912 48.93 -3.98 1.43
C VAL A 912 48.24 -3.08 0.40
N TYR A 913 47.83 -1.87 0.77
CA TYR A 913 47.21 -0.92 -0.17
C TYR A 913 48.23 -0.38 -1.18
N GLU A 914 47.78 -0.17 -2.43
CA GLU A 914 48.56 0.51 -3.48
C GLU A 914 48.43 2.04 -3.43
#